data_AF-A0A0V8GIB2-F1
#
_entry.id   AF-A0A0V8GIB2-F1
#
_cell.length_a   1.000
_cell.length_b   1.000
_cell.length_c   1.000
_cell.angle_alpha   90.00
_cell.angle_beta   90.00
_cell.angle_gamma   90.00
#
_symmetry.space_group_name_H-M   'P 1'
#
loop_
_entity.id
_entity.type
_entity.pdbx_description
1 polymer ?
#
loop_
_entity_poly.entity_id
_entity_poly.type
_entity_poly.pdbx_seq_one_letter_code
_entity_poly.pdbx_strand_id
1 'polypeptide(L)'
;MNTTSISKPLKVFASLLIVFSIILSSLPIVNAATTKVTAYRLSADTDLYDKTTSSRKRLLTIKTGTVVSSAYDAGSYKKVTYGGKTGYVASKYLVLYEKKQTISGQRYIVSTNTAIKNAARTTATTIGTLQSKDVYYTTQRITDPYGKTWYRLNYAGKTGYVPSGATPVSYQKIANETSRTTDTYTLHTYAGTGYPKVESIPVGTNVEVVGKIDGWYSVRHGKNSGYMHRDAFLQVSKQSVKTIPTTRVLLKKSVEIKASASSTSKTIASLKTGDAYYTTTLATDSRGSTWHKIKKDGQTGYLLANQGTIVNYESLKNVSFVTTAKTTLRSYAGSSYAGIKSIPAGAKPLVSGRIGTWYRVTYDGVTGYASASTFKTAALVQTISGTRFAVTSSTDILVAPEADAFKIATLQEGDIYYTTRLVTLGSKKWYQIKKDGKTGYIAYGTGEKVSYQADAVTMKTTDAIGLKSYAGVSYASIKSIPSGTKVSVTGSINEWYRVTYAGKIGYVHQDDLNEYIVTSTISAARYVLNTSIDVKTTYQADADTWKTLKSGDVYYTTRLVTNGHGQSWHRISVDGKTGYIRANQGSPISYRKISAHRYKTVQTTSLKSYAGPTYSEVSSLTKGTVVQVNGSIGTWMNVSVNGKTGYIDGALLTPYTETKKISGARFLANENLIIRNSPLEEATALTTLAKGNVYYTTSLITSHTNKQWHKVTINGKTGYVDTNASTSKIDYVSKDSLYVRATSPTPLRSYVGSSYQVVTTIPSNVVVNVTGQIGQWYKISYQGKSGYAYNGTLVTTSSKLNVYNSIATPYTFDNFISTQMKLNPSPQTDLYKNKMMYVSSMYVRFGGSEDPVNGTLATVSSTTPLNIRSGAATDSHIYGQFQPKQMIKVYQRIGDFYTTYPRVYTSSTGYWTLGWLNALESDVRNVADPLKVSRSSKEFFQFLDLSKTTGASAATLDKIISTKGIFGKCTTGSCGQAFIDAGTAFSVNEIYLISHALLETGNGTSTLANGVMWNGKMVYNMYGIGAIDSDPINGGARTAYEKGWFTPEAAIMGGAEFIGTQYIHHAYNQNTLYKMRWNPMNPGRHQYATDMGWAAKQTTRIYDLYQQMDSYTAVFDIPVFAR
;
A
#
# COMPACT_ATOMS: atom_id res chain seq x y z
N MET A 1 -5.12 22.56 37.04
CA MET A 1 -4.44 21.29 37.31
C MET A 1 -3.39 21.13 36.21
N ASN A 2 -2.10 21.15 36.50
CA ASN A 2 -1.31 20.32 37.43
C ASN A 2 -0.96 18.95 36.83
N THR A 3 0.30 18.49 36.78
CA THR A 3 1.65 19.10 36.79
C THR A 3 2.68 17.95 36.89
N THR A 4 3.97 18.21 36.64
CA THR A 4 5.13 17.57 37.36
C THR A 4 5.36 16.04 37.19
N SER A 5 6.53 15.43 37.47
CA SER A 5 7.93 15.90 37.61
C SER A 5 8.91 14.72 37.83
N ILE A 6 10.15 14.85 37.31
CA ILE A 6 11.48 14.58 37.95
C ILE A 6 11.47 13.64 39.18
N SER A 7 12.30 12.58 39.26
CA SER A 7 13.63 12.68 39.93
C SER A 7 14.60 11.51 39.79
N LYS A 8 15.89 11.86 39.97
CA LYS A 8 17.11 11.05 40.16
C LYS A 8 17.08 10.16 41.43
N PRO A 9 17.93 9.12 41.54
CA PRO A 9 18.21 8.40 42.79
C PRO A 9 19.49 8.87 43.53
N LEU A 10 19.50 8.93 44.87
CA LEU A 10 20.64 8.59 45.79
C LEU A 10 20.36 8.82 47.30
N LYS A 11 21.14 8.14 48.19
CA LYS A 11 21.46 8.37 49.65
C LYS A 11 20.92 7.37 50.69
N VAL A 12 21.50 7.19 51.90
CA VAL A 12 22.61 7.83 52.71
C VAL A 12 22.22 9.05 53.68
N PHE A 13 23.05 10.11 54.00
CA PHE A 13 22.95 11.10 55.18
C PHE A 13 23.39 12.64 54.90
N ALA A 14 23.65 13.69 55.78
CA ALA A 14 23.85 14.03 57.26
C ALA A 14 23.74 15.62 57.63
N SER A 15 24.19 16.15 58.83
CA SER A 15 23.98 17.54 59.47
C SER A 15 25.26 18.30 60.06
N LEU A 16 25.41 19.40 60.91
CA LEU A 16 24.66 20.32 61.88
C LEU A 16 25.51 21.62 62.38
N LEU A 17 25.08 22.48 63.39
CA LEU A 17 25.76 23.58 64.27
C LEU A 17 25.88 25.11 63.80
N ILE A 18 26.19 26.27 64.53
CA ILE A 18 26.35 26.85 65.95
C ILE A 18 26.50 28.46 66.01
N VAL A 19 26.49 29.23 67.17
CA VAL A 19 26.44 30.79 67.29
C VAL A 19 27.05 31.54 68.59
N PHE A 20 27.28 32.91 68.61
CA PHE A 20 27.81 33.80 69.76
C PHE A 20 27.57 35.39 69.70
N SER A 21 27.81 36.27 70.77
CA SER A 21 27.77 37.82 70.78
C SER A 21 28.22 38.64 72.10
N ILE A 22 28.50 40.00 72.10
CA ILE A 22 28.83 40.93 73.29
C ILE A 22 28.82 42.53 73.08
N ILE A 23 28.94 43.45 74.11
CA ILE A 23 28.92 45.00 74.12
C ILE A 23 29.58 45.66 75.44
N LEU A 24 29.78 46.96 75.90
CA LEU A 24 29.61 48.49 75.69
C LEU A 24 30.72 49.30 76.54
N SER A 25 30.93 50.63 76.91
CA SER A 25 30.43 52.08 77.00
C SER A 25 31.66 53.10 77.18
N SER A 26 31.79 54.41 77.61
CA SER A 26 31.11 55.75 77.97
C SER A 26 32.26 56.86 78.23
N LEU A 27 32.30 58.17 78.69
CA LEU A 27 31.55 59.33 79.33
C LEU A 27 32.25 60.77 79.08
N PRO A 28 31.71 62.00 79.46
CA PRO A 28 32.17 63.40 79.06
C PRO A 28 32.72 64.43 80.14
N ILE A 29 33.08 65.72 79.78
CA ILE A 29 33.86 66.80 80.53
C ILE A 29 33.53 68.32 80.16
N VAL A 30 33.89 69.38 80.96
CA VAL A 30 33.56 70.86 80.74
C VAL A 30 34.58 71.99 81.21
N ASN A 31 35.04 72.87 80.29
CA ASN A 31 35.49 74.34 80.28
C ASN A 31 36.70 74.99 81.07
N ALA A 32 37.26 76.14 80.55
CA ALA A 32 38.16 77.25 81.08
C ALA A 32 39.73 77.29 80.79
N ALA A 33 40.46 78.43 80.97
CA ALA A 33 41.79 78.83 80.34
C ALA A 33 43.04 79.30 81.23
N THR A 34 44.21 79.69 80.64
CA THR A 34 45.55 78.97 80.70
C THR A 34 46.88 79.78 81.05
N THR A 35 47.97 79.16 81.60
CA THR A 35 49.42 79.60 81.73
C THR A 35 50.43 78.69 80.95
N LYS A 36 51.77 78.92 80.95
CA LYS A 36 52.75 78.13 80.15
C LYS A 36 53.02 76.72 80.70
N VAL A 37 52.85 75.70 79.85
CA VAL A 37 52.97 74.26 80.18
C VAL A 37 54.28 73.95 80.90
N THR A 38 54.18 73.57 82.17
CA THR A 38 55.33 73.17 83.00
C THR A 38 55.07 71.79 83.63
N ALA A 39 56.10 70.94 83.64
CA ALA A 39 56.00 69.58 84.20
C ALA A 39 56.24 69.62 85.72
N TYR A 40 55.20 69.24 86.48
CA TYR A 40 55.27 69.11 87.93
C TYR A 40 55.01 67.68 88.37
N ARG A 41 55.58 67.25 89.49
CA ARG A 41 55.29 65.96 90.12
C ARG A 41 54.47 66.14 91.40
N LEU A 42 53.44 65.32 91.59
CA LEU A 42 52.63 65.30 92.80
C LEU A 42 53.40 64.77 94.01
N SER A 43 53.20 65.34 95.19
CA SER A 43 53.75 64.89 96.47
C SER A 43 52.74 64.20 97.40
N ALA A 44 51.45 64.17 97.06
CA ALA A 44 50.42 63.39 97.76
C ALA A 44 49.31 62.93 96.81
N ASP A 45 48.51 61.97 97.26
CA ASP A 45 47.28 61.52 96.60
C ASP A 45 46.23 62.64 96.67
N THR A 46 45.60 62.94 95.54
CA THR A 46 44.54 63.97 95.50
C THR A 46 43.57 63.70 94.36
N ASP A 47 42.29 63.96 94.61
CA ASP A 47 41.27 63.74 93.59
C ASP A 47 41.33 64.81 92.51
N LEU A 48 41.22 64.37 91.24
CA LEU A 48 40.84 65.26 90.16
C LEU A 48 39.35 65.52 90.32
N TYR A 49 39.01 66.66 90.87
CA TYR A 49 37.62 67.10 90.93
C TYR A 49 37.24 67.84 89.66
N ASP A 50 36.00 67.63 89.20
CA ASP A 50 35.42 68.37 88.07
C ASP A 50 35.39 69.88 88.32
N LYS A 51 35.00 70.30 89.55
CA LYS A 51 35.06 71.67 90.10
C LYS A 51 35.44 71.62 91.60
N THR A 52 35.67 72.75 92.25
CA THR A 52 36.40 72.80 93.55
C THR A 52 35.54 72.78 94.82
N THR A 53 34.22 73.06 94.72
CA THR A 53 33.29 73.23 95.87
C THR A 53 32.91 71.90 96.55
N SER A 54 32.30 71.93 97.74
CA SER A 54 31.99 70.73 98.53
C SER A 54 31.13 69.67 97.81
N SER A 55 30.22 70.09 96.92
CA SER A 55 29.37 69.20 96.10
C SER A 55 30.09 68.57 94.88
N ARG A 56 31.38 68.89 94.68
CA ARG A 56 32.23 68.32 93.62
C ARG A 56 32.19 66.80 93.63
N LYS A 57 32.31 66.20 92.44
CA LYS A 57 32.56 64.76 92.33
C LYS A 57 33.97 64.52 91.82
N ARG A 58 34.53 63.41 92.29
CA ARG A 58 35.82 62.91 91.85
C ARG A 58 35.65 62.37 90.43
N LEU A 59 36.23 63.06 89.43
CA LEU A 59 36.33 62.56 88.06
C LEU A 59 37.21 61.30 87.97
N LEU A 60 38.22 61.25 88.86
CA LEU A 60 39.17 60.17 89.16
C LEU A 60 40.09 60.61 90.31
N THR A 61 40.85 59.71 90.93
CA THR A 61 41.96 60.09 91.83
C THR A 61 43.26 60.21 91.03
N ILE A 62 44.07 61.23 91.30
CA ILE A 62 45.45 61.36 90.79
C ILE A 62 46.41 61.04 91.93
N LYS A 63 47.25 60.04 91.71
CA LYS A 63 48.10 59.47 92.77
C LYS A 63 49.36 60.31 93.03
N THR A 64 49.87 60.19 94.26
CA THR A 64 51.20 60.64 94.69
C THR A 64 52.25 60.29 93.62
N GLY A 65 53.17 61.20 93.33
CA GLY A 65 54.23 60.96 92.37
C GLY A 65 53.80 60.98 90.90
N THR A 66 52.52 61.18 90.58
CA THR A 66 52.07 61.42 89.20
C THR A 66 52.72 62.70 88.67
N VAL A 67 53.23 62.65 87.44
CA VAL A 67 53.68 63.85 86.74
C VAL A 67 52.50 64.44 85.98
N VAL A 68 52.13 65.68 86.32
CA VAL A 68 51.11 66.45 85.61
C VAL A 68 51.77 67.67 84.95
N SER A 69 51.51 67.83 83.66
CA SER A 69 51.68 69.13 83.01
C SER A 69 50.53 70.02 83.43
N SER A 70 50.83 71.11 84.13
CA SER A 70 49.86 72.19 84.28
C SER A 70 50.25 73.35 83.39
N ALA A 71 49.21 73.89 82.78
CA ALA A 71 49.18 75.13 82.03
C ALA A 71 48.12 76.02 82.69
N TYR A 72 48.05 76.04 84.03
CA TYR A 72 46.89 76.59 84.71
C TYR A 72 47.08 76.83 86.21
N ASP A 73 46.81 78.05 86.66
CA ASP A 73 46.89 78.42 88.08
C ASP A 73 45.53 78.87 88.61
N ALA A 74 44.99 78.18 89.62
CA ALA A 74 43.80 78.58 90.36
C ALA A 74 44.10 78.55 91.88
N GLY A 75 45.24 79.13 92.26
CA GLY A 75 45.66 79.31 93.66
C GLY A 75 45.87 77.98 94.36
N SER A 76 44.99 77.63 95.29
CA SER A 76 45.01 76.36 96.04
C SER A 76 44.87 75.12 95.17
N TYR A 77 44.42 75.24 93.91
CA TYR A 77 44.38 74.15 92.93
C TYR A 77 45.02 74.58 91.59
N LYS A 78 45.78 73.71 90.93
CA LYS A 78 46.07 73.81 89.49
C LYS A 78 45.02 73.03 88.74
N LYS A 79 44.69 73.48 87.53
CA LYS A 79 43.91 72.64 86.60
C LYS A 79 44.86 71.75 85.83
N VAL A 80 44.46 70.49 85.63
CA VAL A 80 45.22 69.50 84.88
C VAL A 80 44.27 68.65 84.04
N THR A 81 44.77 68.17 82.91
CA THR A 81 44.09 67.15 82.09
C THR A 81 44.78 65.81 82.35
N TYR A 82 44.03 64.81 82.79
CA TYR A 82 44.51 63.49 83.16
C TYR A 82 43.44 62.44 82.88
N GLY A 83 43.82 61.29 82.33
CA GLY A 83 42.86 60.22 81.97
C GLY A 83 41.76 60.69 81.01
N GLY A 84 42.10 61.59 80.07
CA GLY A 84 41.16 62.23 79.15
C GLY A 84 40.23 63.28 79.79
N LYS A 85 40.19 63.38 81.12
CA LYS A 85 39.32 64.33 81.83
C LYS A 85 40.09 65.57 82.29
N THR A 86 39.45 66.73 82.28
CA THR A 86 40.04 68.00 82.74
C THR A 86 39.33 68.47 84.01
N GLY A 87 40.11 68.75 85.05
CA GLY A 87 39.63 69.13 86.38
C GLY A 87 40.74 69.74 87.24
N TYR A 88 40.56 69.78 88.54
CA TYR A 88 41.38 70.55 89.48
C TYR A 88 42.08 69.65 90.52
N VAL A 89 43.36 69.95 90.79
CA VAL A 89 44.32 69.23 91.67
C VAL A 89 44.98 70.22 92.62
N ALA A 90 45.11 69.92 93.91
CA ALA A 90 45.60 70.90 94.89
C ALA A 90 47.09 71.30 94.69
N SER A 91 47.36 72.60 94.53
CA SER A 91 48.66 73.15 94.10
C SER A 91 49.81 72.92 95.08
N LYS A 92 49.51 72.86 96.39
CA LYS A 92 50.51 72.63 97.45
C LYS A 92 51.23 71.29 97.33
N TYR A 93 50.77 70.41 96.44
CA TYR A 93 51.36 69.10 96.19
C TYR A 93 52.25 69.06 94.94
N LEU A 94 52.69 70.17 94.33
CA LEU A 94 53.38 70.17 93.02
C LEU A 94 54.80 70.74 93.05
N VAL A 95 55.77 69.99 92.51
CA VAL A 95 57.22 70.34 92.50
C VAL A 95 57.82 70.27 91.09
N LEU A 96 58.72 71.21 90.73
CA LEU A 96 59.44 71.23 89.45
C LEU A 96 60.21 69.92 89.19
N TYR A 97 60.14 69.43 87.95
CA TYR A 97 60.59 68.07 87.62
C TYR A 97 61.62 68.02 86.48
N GLU A 98 62.91 67.88 86.83
CA GLU A 98 63.93 67.32 85.92
C GLU A 98 63.66 65.82 85.75
N LYS A 99 63.31 65.37 84.53
CA LYS A 99 63.10 63.93 84.26
C LYS A 99 64.44 63.22 84.08
N LYS A 100 65.07 62.93 85.22
CA LYS A 100 66.24 62.05 85.34
C LYS A 100 65.81 60.61 85.08
N GLN A 101 66.12 60.12 83.88
CA GLN A 101 65.84 58.76 83.45
C GLN A 101 67.14 57.97 83.43
N THR A 102 67.29 57.04 84.38
CA THR A 102 68.28 55.96 84.23
C THR A 102 67.99 55.23 82.92
N ILE A 103 68.99 55.10 82.08
CA ILE A 103 68.93 54.38 80.81
C ILE A 103 69.80 53.13 80.90
N SER A 104 69.50 52.11 80.10
CA SER A 104 70.45 51.02 79.89
C SER A 104 71.80 51.59 79.49
N GLY A 105 72.88 51.06 80.06
CA GLY A 105 74.22 51.63 79.96
C GLY A 105 74.69 51.70 78.51
N GLN A 106 74.58 52.89 77.91
CA GLN A 106 74.82 53.11 76.50
C GLN A 106 76.14 53.85 76.31
N ARG A 107 76.93 53.38 75.35
CA ARG A 107 78.12 54.08 74.89
C ARG A 107 77.78 54.89 73.64
N TYR A 108 78.42 56.04 73.47
CA TYR A 108 78.21 56.92 72.34
C TYR A 108 79.55 57.43 71.82
N ILE A 109 79.79 57.25 70.52
CA ILE A 109 80.95 57.81 69.81
C ILE A 109 80.60 59.21 69.32
N VAL A 110 81.48 60.19 69.58
CA VAL A 110 81.27 61.57 69.09
C VAL A 110 81.86 61.72 67.68
N SER A 111 81.11 62.33 66.76
CA SER A 111 81.57 62.59 65.39
C SER A 111 82.45 63.85 65.30
N THR A 112 82.33 64.76 66.25
CA THR A 112 83.06 66.03 66.34
C THR A 112 83.51 66.30 67.77
N ASN A 113 84.46 67.22 67.94
CA ASN A 113 84.98 67.57 69.25
C ASN A 113 83.87 68.13 70.16
N THR A 114 83.61 67.47 71.29
CA THR A 114 82.39 67.65 72.09
C THR A 114 82.71 68.09 73.51
N ALA A 115 82.23 69.27 73.90
CA ALA A 115 82.45 69.86 75.22
C ALA A 115 81.58 69.22 76.32
N ILE A 116 82.19 68.93 77.47
CA ILE A 116 81.57 68.34 78.66
C ILE A 116 81.19 69.47 79.64
N LYS A 117 79.95 69.48 80.14
CA LYS A 117 79.41 70.48 81.07
C LYS A 117 79.30 69.96 82.52
N ASN A 118 79.27 70.85 83.51
CA ASN A 118 79.07 70.48 84.93
C ASN A 118 77.60 70.30 85.35
N ALA A 119 76.62 70.74 84.54
CA ALA A 119 75.19 70.52 84.77
C ALA A 119 74.42 70.29 83.45
N ALA A 120 73.25 69.65 83.53
CA ALA A 120 72.40 69.31 82.38
C ALA A 120 71.57 70.50 81.84
N ARG A 121 72.27 71.56 81.40
CA ARG A 121 71.68 72.77 80.77
C ARG A 121 72.74 73.54 79.98
N THR A 122 72.35 74.26 78.93
CA THR A 122 73.30 74.88 77.97
C THR A 122 74.22 75.93 78.58
N THR A 123 73.74 76.66 79.59
CA THR A 123 74.46 77.73 80.30
C THR A 123 75.46 77.22 81.35
N ALA A 124 75.63 75.91 81.49
CA ALA A 124 76.56 75.31 82.45
C ALA A 124 78.04 75.47 82.05
N THR A 125 78.95 75.39 83.02
CA THR A 125 80.41 75.53 82.83
C THR A 125 81.00 74.31 82.12
N THR A 126 81.97 74.53 81.22
CA THR A 126 82.70 73.43 80.54
C THR A 126 83.84 72.90 81.42
N ILE A 127 84.06 71.58 81.44
CA ILE A 127 85.07 70.89 82.29
C ILE A 127 85.98 69.90 81.55
N GLY A 128 85.85 69.77 80.22
CA GLY A 128 86.66 68.87 79.39
C GLY A 128 86.09 68.76 77.97
N THR A 129 86.83 68.11 77.05
CA THR A 129 86.44 67.97 75.63
C THR A 129 86.84 66.58 75.11
N LEU A 130 85.87 65.85 74.57
CA LEU A 130 86.09 64.59 73.84
C LEU A 130 86.48 64.90 72.39
N GLN A 131 87.42 64.17 71.80
CA GLN A 131 87.83 64.31 70.40
C GLN A 131 86.91 63.51 69.47
N SER A 132 86.86 63.87 68.18
CA SER A 132 86.19 63.05 67.16
C SER A 132 86.68 61.59 67.21
N LYS A 133 85.73 60.64 67.25
CA LYS A 133 85.90 59.19 67.47
C LYS A 133 86.25 58.74 68.90
N ASP A 134 86.28 59.64 69.88
CA ASP A 134 86.24 59.24 71.30
C ASP A 134 84.84 58.72 71.68
N VAL A 135 84.81 57.79 72.63
CA VAL A 135 83.57 57.16 73.11
C VAL A 135 83.34 57.46 74.59
N TYR A 136 82.19 58.05 74.92
CA TYR A 136 81.74 58.15 76.30
C TYR A 136 80.72 57.07 76.66
N TYR A 137 80.57 56.82 77.96
CA TYR A 137 79.56 55.94 78.53
C TYR A 137 78.58 56.73 79.40
N THR A 138 77.30 56.42 79.28
CA THR A 138 76.24 57.02 80.09
C THR A 138 75.21 55.99 80.52
N THR A 139 74.79 56.09 81.78
CA THR A 139 73.68 55.31 82.37
C THR A 139 72.50 56.20 82.73
N GLN A 140 72.54 57.49 82.38
CA GLN A 140 71.52 58.45 82.80
C GLN A 140 71.30 59.54 81.75
N ARG A 141 70.08 59.56 81.22
CA ARG A 141 69.54 60.63 80.39
C ARG A 141 68.78 61.61 81.29
N ILE A 142 68.95 62.91 81.07
CA ILE A 142 68.24 63.95 81.79
C ILE A 142 67.48 64.78 80.77
N THR A 143 66.15 64.80 80.90
CA THR A 143 65.35 65.85 80.25
C THR A 143 65.17 66.98 81.26
N ASP A 144 65.59 68.19 80.91
CA ASP A 144 65.44 69.38 81.74
C ASP A 144 63.95 69.82 81.84
N PRO A 145 63.57 70.74 82.76
CA PRO A 145 62.17 71.11 82.98
C PRO A 145 61.52 71.82 81.78
N TYR A 146 62.31 72.13 80.73
CA TYR A 146 61.90 72.81 79.51
C TYR A 146 61.89 71.87 78.28
N GLY A 147 62.27 70.59 78.45
CA GLY A 147 62.17 69.55 77.44
C GLY A 147 63.46 69.19 76.69
N LYS A 148 64.61 69.83 76.96
CA LYS A 148 65.88 69.49 76.27
C LYS A 148 66.60 68.32 76.94
N THR A 149 67.35 67.55 76.15
CA THR A 149 67.89 66.24 76.57
C THR A 149 69.42 66.23 76.65
N TRP A 150 69.93 65.65 77.73
CA TRP A 150 71.35 65.55 78.11
C TRP A 150 71.71 64.13 78.55
N TYR A 151 72.99 63.77 78.46
CA TYR A 151 73.55 62.51 78.97
C TYR A 151 74.64 62.78 80.01
N ARG A 152 74.59 62.10 81.15
CA ARG A 152 75.62 62.17 82.20
C ARG A 152 76.74 61.18 81.93
N LEU A 153 78.00 61.60 82.08
CA LEU A 153 79.19 60.76 82.03
C LEU A 153 80.13 60.99 83.22
N ASN A 154 81.08 60.08 83.41
CA ASN A 154 82.27 60.29 84.24
C ASN A 154 83.44 60.64 83.31
N TYR A 155 84.18 61.70 83.61
CA TYR A 155 85.38 62.12 82.88
C TYR A 155 86.48 62.49 83.89
N ALA A 156 87.60 61.76 83.85
CA ALA A 156 88.72 61.90 84.79
C ALA A 156 88.29 61.96 86.28
N GLY A 157 87.32 61.12 86.68
CA GLY A 157 86.78 61.06 88.04
C GLY A 157 85.68 62.07 88.35
N LYS A 158 85.45 63.07 87.49
CA LYS A 158 84.45 64.13 87.69
C LYS A 158 83.14 63.79 86.96
N THR A 159 82.00 64.13 87.58
CA THR A 159 80.69 64.03 86.92
C THR A 159 80.54 65.17 85.90
N GLY A 160 80.22 64.82 84.66
CA GLY A 160 79.91 65.77 83.60
C GLY A 160 78.64 65.41 82.84
N TYR A 161 78.22 66.30 81.94
CA TYR A 161 77.03 66.18 81.11
C TYR A 161 77.34 66.64 79.68
N VAL A 162 76.87 65.90 78.67
CA VAL A 162 76.95 66.28 77.25
C VAL A 162 75.53 66.36 76.66
N PRO A 163 75.28 67.21 75.66
CA PRO A 163 73.99 67.25 74.98
C PRO A 163 73.74 65.95 74.21
N SER A 164 72.48 65.56 74.03
CA SER A 164 72.15 64.40 73.19
C SER A 164 72.40 64.70 71.71
N GLY A 165 73.14 63.84 71.00
CA GLY A 165 73.40 63.97 69.56
C GLY A 165 74.49 63.03 69.01
N ALA A 166 75.35 62.49 69.88
CA ALA A 166 76.37 61.50 69.51
C ALA A 166 75.76 60.13 69.12
N THR A 167 76.52 59.32 68.38
CA THR A 167 76.04 58.06 67.77
C THR A 167 76.20 56.88 68.74
N PRO A 168 75.16 56.06 69.00
CA PRO A 168 75.27 54.93 69.93
C PRO A 168 76.16 53.81 69.40
N VAL A 169 77.06 53.29 70.25
CA VAL A 169 77.94 52.14 70.00
C VAL A 169 77.86 51.13 71.14
N SER A 170 78.16 49.86 70.87
CA SER A 170 78.10 48.78 71.87
C SER A 170 79.49 48.33 72.31
N TYR A 171 79.63 47.90 73.57
CA TYR A 171 80.78 47.08 73.98
C TYR A 171 80.46 45.63 73.59
N GLN A 172 81.34 45.03 72.81
CA GLN A 172 81.30 43.61 72.46
C GLN A 172 82.39 42.91 73.28
N LYS A 173 82.02 41.98 74.17
CA LYS A 173 83.00 41.14 74.85
C LYS A 173 83.59 40.17 73.83
N ILE A 174 84.91 40.05 73.81
CA ILE A 174 85.65 39.11 72.96
C ILE A 174 86.13 37.97 73.87
N ALA A 175 86.26 36.75 73.32
CA ALA A 175 86.61 35.56 74.07
C ALA A 175 88.12 35.47 74.35
N ASN A 176 88.67 36.49 75.02
CA ASN A 176 90.07 36.59 75.46
C ASN A 176 91.07 36.22 74.34
N GLU A 177 90.96 36.91 73.21
CA GLU A 177 91.75 36.60 72.00
C GLU A 177 93.15 37.23 72.08
N THR A 178 94.19 36.40 72.18
CA THR A 178 95.59 36.87 72.10
C THR A 178 95.87 37.48 70.73
N SER A 179 96.09 38.79 70.70
CA SER A 179 96.45 39.55 69.50
C SER A 179 97.87 40.08 69.62
N ARG A 180 98.61 40.16 68.51
CA ARG A 180 99.98 40.68 68.49
C ARG A 180 100.01 42.10 67.94
N THR A 181 100.64 43.03 68.67
CA THR A 181 100.82 44.41 68.20
C THR A 181 101.69 44.45 66.95
N THR A 182 101.31 45.27 65.97
CA THR A 182 102.07 45.47 64.73
C THR A 182 102.86 46.76 64.73
N ASP A 183 102.51 47.67 65.63
CA ASP A 183 103.13 48.97 65.85
C ASP A 183 103.17 49.27 67.35
N THR A 184 104.06 50.16 67.79
CA THR A 184 104.08 50.65 69.17
C THR A 184 102.89 51.58 69.41
N TYR A 185 102.03 51.28 70.38
CA TYR A 185 100.76 51.99 70.59
C TYR A 185 100.51 52.34 72.07
N THR A 186 99.70 53.37 72.33
CA THR A 186 99.38 53.82 73.69
C THR A 186 98.08 53.19 74.20
N LEU A 187 98.11 52.69 75.44
CA LEU A 187 96.97 52.15 76.17
C LEU A 187 96.30 53.30 76.96
N HIS A 188 95.01 53.55 76.72
CA HIS A 188 94.23 54.60 77.39
C HIS A 188 93.27 54.03 78.44
N THR A 189 92.95 54.83 79.46
CA THR A 189 92.01 54.47 80.55
C THR A 189 90.57 54.25 80.07
N TYR A 190 90.19 54.79 78.91
CA TYR A 190 88.93 54.48 78.23
C TYR A 190 89.09 54.55 76.70
N ALA A 191 88.04 54.20 75.96
CA ALA A 191 88.01 54.19 74.50
C ALA A 191 88.01 55.60 73.88
N GLY A 192 89.19 56.20 73.77
CA GLY A 192 89.40 57.51 73.15
C GLY A 192 90.77 58.10 73.50
N THR A 193 91.31 58.97 72.65
CA THR A 193 92.60 59.64 72.91
C THR A 193 92.47 60.79 73.92
N GLY A 194 91.27 61.36 74.09
CA GLY A 194 90.96 62.35 75.13
C GLY A 194 90.95 61.80 76.56
N TYR A 195 91.22 60.51 76.77
CA TYR A 195 91.29 59.88 78.10
C TYR A 195 92.75 59.68 78.56
N PRO A 196 93.05 59.78 79.88
CA PRO A 196 94.40 59.60 80.42
C PRO A 196 95.09 58.31 79.97
N LYS A 197 96.39 58.43 79.69
CA LYS A 197 97.30 57.33 79.35
C LYS A 197 97.51 56.39 80.53
N VAL A 198 97.62 55.08 80.24
CA VAL A 198 98.05 54.03 81.17
C VAL A 198 99.51 53.68 80.92
N GLU A 199 99.84 53.22 79.71
CA GLU A 199 101.20 52.84 79.31
C GLU A 199 101.37 52.94 77.77
N SER A 200 102.56 52.63 77.25
CA SER A 200 102.79 52.42 75.81
C SER A 200 103.35 51.01 75.60
N ILE A 201 102.71 50.24 74.72
CA ILE A 201 103.03 48.84 74.44
C ILE A 201 103.85 48.78 73.14
N PRO A 202 105.05 48.17 73.13
CA PRO A 202 105.86 48.03 71.93
C PRO A 202 105.22 47.24 70.79
N VAL A 203 105.76 47.41 69.59
CA VAL A 203 105.54 46.52 68.43
C VAL A 203 105.97 45.07 68.73
N GLY A 204 105.23 44.10 68.18
CA GLY A 204 105.56 42.67 68.28
C GLY A 204 105.19 42.02 69.63
N THR A 205 104.46 42.72 70.49
CA THR A 205 104.01 42.25 71.82
C THR A 205 102.67 41.53 71.73
N ASN A 206 102.54 40.38 72.38
CA ASN A 206 101.26 39.69 72.51
C ASN A 206 100.44 40.29 73.67
N VAL A 207 99.18 40.61 73.42
CA VAL A 207 98.24 41.19 74.40
C VAL A 207 96.89 40.48 74.35
N GLU A 208 96.17 40.42 75.47
CA GLU A 208 94.87 39.75 75.56
C GLU A 208 93.73 40.73 75.19
N VAL A 209 93.03 40.51 74.07
CA VAL A 209 91.87 41.31 73.68
C VAL A 209 90.61 40.70 74.30
N VAL A 210 90.07 41.39 75.32
CA VAL A 210 88.90 40.95 76.12
C VAL A 210 87.59 41.61 75.69
N GLY A 211 87.64 42.50 74.70
CA GLY A 211 86.47 43.11 74.08
C GLY A 211 86.81 44.27 73.15
N LYS A 212 85.78 44.95 72.66
CA LYS A 212 85.91 46.17 71.85
C LYS A 212 84.69 47.08 71.94
N ILE A 213 84.87 48.35 71.63
CA ILE A 213 83.84 49.36 71.43
C ILE A 213 84.12 50.04 70.10
N ASP A 214 83.37 49.67 69.05
CA ASP A 214 83.64 50.07 67.67
C ASP A 214 85.13 49.84 67.26
N GLY A 215 85.89 50.90 66.97
CA GLY A 215 87.31 50.84 66.66
C GLY A 215 88.26 50.58 67.83
N TRP A 216 87.81 50.75 69.08
CA TRP A 216 88.66 50.65 70.27
C TRP A 216 88.61 49.27 70.91
N TYR A 217 89.73 48.54 70.94
CA TYR A 217 89.82 47.23 71.56
C TYR A 217 90.16 47.38 73.05
N SER A 218 89.50 46.59 73.90
CA SER A 218 89.79 46.50 75.33
C SER A 218 90.86 45.43 75.53
N VAL A 219 91.99 45.85 76.08
CA VAL A 219 93.25 45.10 76.08
C VAL A 219 93.76 44.93 77.50
N ARG A 220 94.29 43.73 77.79
CA ARG A 220 95.14 43.48 78.96
C ARG A 220 96.57 43.19 78.55
N HIS A 221 97.49 43.73 79.34
CA HIS A 221 98.92 43.50 79.20
C HIS A 221 99.56 43.51 80.59
N GLY A 222 100.11 42.36 81.01
CA GLY A 222 100.54 42.15 82.39
C GLY A 222 99.40 42.39 83.40
N LYS A 223 99.65 43.26 84.38
CA LYS A 223 98.64 43.69 85.37
C LYS A 223 97.77 44.86 84.88
N ASN A 224 98.13 45.50 83.77
CA ASN A 224 97.50 46.72 83.29
C ASN A 224 96.36 46.39 82.30
N SER A 225 95.36 47.27 82.25
CA SER A 225 94.16 47.11 81.42
C SER A 225 93.66 48.45 80.94
N GLY A 226 93.19 48.52 79.69
CA GLY A 226 92.73 49.76 79.08
C GLY A 226 92.21 49.53 77.66
N TYR A 227 92.30 50.56 76.82
CA TYR A 227 91.86 50.53 75.42
C TYR A 227 92.94 51.02 74.46
N MET A 228 93.05 50.36 73.31
CA MET A 228 93.92 50.71 72.17
C MET A 228 93.06 50.71 70.89
N HIS A 229 93.43 51.48 69.86
CA HIS A 229 92.70 51.41 68.60
C HIS A 229 93.05 50.12 67.86
N ARG A 230 92.07 49.49 67.20
CA ARG A 230 92.20 48.18 66.52
C ARG A 230 93.33 48.11 65.49
N ASP A 231 93.69 49.26 64.92
CA ASP A 231 94.67 49.36 63.83
C ASP A 231 96.10 49.07 64.35
N ALA A 232 96.30 48.94 65.66
CA ALA A 232 97.51 48.39 66.28
C ALA A 232 97.70 46.87 66.09
N PHE A 233 96.76 46.18 65.43
CA PHE A 233 96.74 44.71 65.27
C PHE A 233 96.39 44.27 63.83
N LEU A 234 97.10 43.27 63.31
CA LEU A 234 96.71 42.56 62.08
C LEU A 234 95.69 41.45 62.39
N GLN A 235 94.58 41.39 61.64
CA GLN A 235 93.50 40.42 61.84
C GLN A 235 93.52 39.25 60.85
N VAL A 236 93.27 38.03 61.35
CA VAL A 236 93.09 36.80 60.55
C VAL A 236 91.83 36.05 61.03
N SER A 237 90.67 36.29 60.42
CA SER A 237 89.42 35.56 60.76
C SER A 237 88.35 35.56 59.64
N LYS A 238 87.20 34.93 59.91
CA LYS A 238 86.23 34.37 58.94
C LYS A 238 85.39 35.41 58.15
N GLN A 239 84.92 34.99 56.97
CA GLN A 239 84.05 35.77 56.07
C GLN A 239 82.56 35.55 56.36
N SER A 240 81.71 36.53 56.01
CA SER A 240 80.24 36.42 56.13
C SER A 240 79.60 36.07 54.78
N VAL A 241 78.53 35.26 54.78
CA VAL A 241 77.96 34.64 53.57
C VAL A 241 76.43 34.60 53.63
N LYS A 242 75.76 35.03 52.55
CA LYS A 242 74.30 35.11 52.40
C LYS A 242 73.84 34.44 51.10
N THR A 243 72.87 33.54 51.17
CA THR A 243 72.21 32.95 49.99
C THR A 243 71.32 33.98 49.28
N ILE A 244 71.32 33.95 47.95
CA ILE A 244 70.47 34.79 47.07
C ILE A 244 69.85 33.94 45.95
N PRO A 245 68.74 34.37 45.32
CA PRO A 245 68.21 33.72 44.11
C PRO A 245 69.26 33.60 43.00
N THR A 246 69.05 32.67 42.06
CA THR A 246 70.00 32.34 40.98
C THR A 246 70.19 33.49 39.98
N THR A 247 71.05 34.44 40.35
CA THR A 247 71.41 35.61 39.57
C THR A 247 72.46 35.23 38.53
N ARG A 248 72.19 35.53 37.26
CA ARG A 248 73.16 35.39 36.15
C ARG A 248 73.66 36.78 35.75
N VAL A 249 74.95 36.91 35.51
CA VAL A 249 75.60 38.19 35.21
C VAL A 249 76.51 38.01 34.00
N LEU A 250 76.27 38.82 32.96
CA LEU A 250 77.10 38.92 31.76
C LEU A 250 78.18 39.99 31.96
N LEU A 251 79.43 39.63 31.73
CA LEU A 251 80.58 40.49 31.98
C LEU A 251 80.81 41.53 30.87
N LYS A 252 80.92 42.80 31.27
CA LYS A 252 81.24 43.93 30.38
C LYS A 252 82.75 44.17 30.19
N LYS A 253 83.58 43.50 30.99
CA LYS A 253 85.05 43.48 30.90
C LYS A 253 85.57 42.15 31.46
N SER A 254 86.83 41.81 31.22
CA SER A 254 87.47 40.66 31.89
C SER A 254 87.55 40.88 33.41
N VAL A 255 87.39 39.80 34.19
CA VAL A 255 87.34 39.81 35.65
C VAL A 255 88.13 38.65 36.24
N GLU A 256 88.90 38.91 37.28
CA GLU A 256 89.60 37.89 38.07
C GLU A 256 88.66 37.20 39.07
N ILE A 257 88.80 35.88 39.19
CA ILE A 257 88.19 35.08 40.25
C ILE A 257 89.24 34.83 41.32
N LYS A 258 88.95 35.26 42.54
CA LYS A 258 89.80 35.14 43.72
C LYS A 258 89.47 33.87 44.52
N ALA A 259 90.46 33.31 45.21
CA ALA A 259 90.31 32.11 46.04
C ALA A 259 89.33 32.31 47.21
N SER A 260 89.26 33.53 47.73
CA SER A 260 88.37 33.96 48.81
C SER A 260 87.83 35.36 48.53
N ALA A 261 86.76 35.78 49.20
CA ALA A 261 86.19 37.13 49.06
C ALA A 261 87.14 38.19 49.68
N SER A 262 88.13 38.65 48.92
CA SER A 262 89.03 39.77 49.25
C SER A 262 89.79 40.19 48.00
N SER A 263 90.03 41.49 47.82
CA SER A 263 90.82 42.04 46.71
C SER A 263 92.29 41.61 46.75
N THR A 264 92.82 41.31 47.93
CA THR A 264 94.21 40.84 48.14
C THR A 264 94.36 39.32 48.06
N SER A 265 93.27 38.57 47.82
CA SER A 265 93.31 37.11 47.72
C SER A 265 93.92 36.65 46.38
N LYS A 266 94.47 35.44 46.34
CA LYS A 266 95.11 34.87 45.13
C LYS A 266 94.09 34.72 44.01
N THR A 267 94.42 35.20 42.80
CA THR A 267 93.66 34.87 41.59
C THR A 267 93.81 33.40 41.26
N ILE A 268 92.70 32.67 41.14
CA ILE A 268 92.67 31.24 40.80
C ILE A 268 92.19 30.97 39.38
N ALA A 269 91.44 31.89 38.79
CA ALA A 269 91.00 31.86 37.41
C ALA A 269 90.58 33.27 36.96
N SER A 270 90.21 33.43 35.69
CA SER A 270 89.54 34.62 35.18
C SER A 270 88.37 34.26 34.27
N LEU A 271 87.52 35.24 34.02
CA LEU A 271 86.49 35.25 32.99
C LEU A 271 86.71 36.45 32.08
N LYS A 272 86.36 36.33 30.80
CA LYS A 272 86.54 37.36 29.78
C LYS A 272 85.28 38.20 29.59
N THR A 273 85.43 39.36 28.96
CA THR A 273 84.32 40.13 28.39
C THR A 273 83.39 39.22 27.57
N GLY A 274 82.08 39.29 27.77
CA GLY A 274 81.10 38.47 27.07
C GLY A 274 80.92 37.04 27.63
N ASP A 275 81.66 36.66 28.67
CA ASP A 275 81.34 35.47 29.47
C ASP A 275 80.23 35.82 30.48
N ALA A 276 79.33 34.88 30.73
CA ALA A 276 78.31 34.98 31.78
C ALA A 276 78.59 33.97 32.89
N TYR A 277 78.48 34.39 34.15
CA TYR A 277 78.48 33.50 35.31
C TYR A 277 77.10 33.46 35.98
N TYR A 278 76.91 32.53 36.91
CA TYR A 278 75.79 32.57 37.84
C TYR A 278 76.28 32.49 39.29
N THR A 279 75.45 33.00 40.19
CA THR A 279 75.66 32.89 41.63
C THR A 279 74.32 32.66 42.33
N THR A 280 74.37 31.99 43.48
CA THR A 280 73.29 31.87 44.46
C THR A 280 73.76 32.33 45.84
N THR A 281 74.91 33.02 45.93
CA THR A 281 75.57 33.30 47.20
C THR A 281 76.44 34.55 47.13
N LEU A 282 76.11 35.53 47.97
CA LEU A 282 76.83 36.77 48.15
C LEU A 282 77.63 36.70 49.45
N ALA A 283 78.95 36.85 49.37
CA ALA A 283 79.85 36.94 50.52
C ALA A 283 80.24 38.41 50.74
N THR A 284 80.35 38.83 51.99
CA THR A 284 80.84 40.17 52.34
C THR A 284 82.14 40.05 53.11
N ASP A 285 83.17 40.74 52.64
CA ASP A 285 84.49 40.75 53.26
C ASP A 285 84.56 41.66 54.50
N SER A 286 85.66 41.58 55.25
CA SER A 286 85.87 42.37 56.47
C SER A 286 86.02 43.88 56.23
N ARG A 287 86.03 44.34 54.97
CA ARG A 287 86.02 45.75 54.56
C ARG A 287 84.64 46.21 54.07
N GLY A 288 83.63 45.33 54.11
CA GLY A 288 82.26 45.61 53.67
C GLY A 288 82.02 45.48 52.17
N SER A 289 83.01 45.03 51.38
CA SER A 289 82.82 44.83 49.94
C SER A 289 82.09 43.52 49.65
N THR A 290 81.20 43.53 48.65
CA THR A 290 80.33 42.40 48.31
C THR A 290 80.86 41.61 47.10
N TRP A 291 80.88 40.29 47.26
CA TRP A 291 81.48 39.34 46.33
C TRP A 291 80.46 38.25 45.98
N HIS A 292 80.26 38.00 44.69
CA HIS A 292 79.55 36.82 44.21
C HIS A 292 80.46 35.60 44.34
N LYS A 293 80.02 34.61 45.13
CA LYS A 293 80.58 33.27 45.13
C LYS A 293 80.08 32.54 43.90
N ILE A 294 80.99 31.99 43.10
CA ILE A 294 80.69 31.31 41.84
C ILE A 294 81.40 29.96 41.75
N LYS A 295 80.97 29.12 40.81
CA LYS A 295 81.66 27.87 40.44
C LYS A 295 82.08 27.96 38.98
N LYS A 296 83.38 27.82 38.68
CA LYS A 296 83.93 27.77 37.33
C LYS A 296 84.66 26.44 37.17
N ASP A 297 84.25 25.63 36.19
CA ASP A 297 84.89 24.37 35.80
C ASP A 297 85.23 23.47 37.01
N GLY A 298 84.26 23.28 37.91
CA GLY A 298 84.40 22.51 39.14
C GLY A 298 84.92 23.30 40.35
N GLN A 299 85.82 24.26 40.14
CA GLN A 299 86.42 25.06 41.22
C GLN A 299 85.47 26.15 41.73
N THR A 300 85.56 26.47 43.03
CA THR A 300 84.75 27.51 43.69
C THR A 300 85.62 28.73 43.98
N GLY A 301 85.12 29.93 43.68
CA GLY A 301 85.83 31.18 43.91
C GLY A 301 84.90 32.37 44.04
N TYR A 302 85.47 33.57 44.16
CA TYR A 302 84.75 34.80 44.46
C TYR A 302 85.16 35.92 43.52
N LEU A 303 84.20 36.71 43.06
CA LEU A 303 84.43 37.91 42.23
C LEU A 303 83.51 39.05 42.70
N LEU A 304 83.93 40.31 42.57
CA LEU A 304 83.16 41.47 43.06
C LEU A 304 81.76 41.54 42.41
N ALA A 305 80.73 41.86 43.20
CA ALA A 305 79.34 41.75 42.75
C ALA A 305 79.01 42.59 41.50
N ASN A 306 79.58 43.80 41.42
CA ASN A 306 79.18 44.84 40.46
C ASN A 306 80.01 44.85 39.15
N GLN A 307 80.47 43.69 38.66
CA GLN A 307 81.38 43.62 37.49
C GLN A 307 80.69 43.33 36.14
N GLY A 308 79.36 43.32 36.06
CA GLY A 308 78.61 43.06 34.84
C GLY A 308 77.13 43.40 34.96
N THR A 309 76.37 43.12 33.89
CA THR A 309 74.90 43.30 33.86
C THR A 309 74.17 42.01 34.14
N ILE A 310 73.12 42.07 34.96
CA ILE A 310 72.21 40.93 35.20
C ILE A 310 71.53 40.56 33.88
N VAL A 311 71.45 39.27 33.56
CA VAL A 311 70.83 38.74 32.33
C VAL A 311 69.92 37.57 32.64
N ASN A 312 68.83 37.45 31.90
CA ASN A 312 67.89 36.33 32.02
C ASN A 312 68.34 35.12 31.18
N TYR A 313 67.77 33.95 31.50
CA TYR A 313 67.81 32.79 30.63
C TYR A 313 66.54 32.79 29.76
N GLU A 314 66.70 32.89 28.45
CA GLU A 314 65.59 32.85 27.50
C GLU A 314 65.36 31.42 27.03
N SER A 315 64.13 30.91 27.18
CA SER A 315 63.76 29.57 26.67
C SER A 315 63.40 29.64 25.19
N LEU A 316 64.06 28.83 24.36
CA LEU A 316 63.75 28.71 22.93
C LEU A 316 62.90 27.44 22.72
N LYS A 317 61.76 27.57 22.04
CA LYS A 317 60.84 26.47 21.70
C LYS A 317 60.57 26.47 20.20
N ASN A 318 60.40 25.30 19.61
CA ASN A 318 59.95 25.07 18.23
C ASN A 318 60.81 25.70 17.11
N VAL A 319 62.07 26.06 17.38
CA VAL A 319 63.03 26.53 16.36
C VAL A 319 64.13 25.49 16.16
N SER A 320 64.14 24.84 14.99
CA SER A 320 65.20 23.91 14.61
C SER A 320 66.41 24.68 14.08
N PHE A 321 67.59 24.39 14.64
CA PHE A 321 68.86 24.96 14.20
C PHE A 321 69.76 23.89 13.57
N VAL A 322 70.65 24.33 12.67
CA VAL A 322 71.76 23.56 12.13
C VAL A 322 73.05 24.36 12.30
N THR A 323 74.15 23.70 12.66
CA THR A 323 75.46 24.38 12.79
C THR A 323 75.99 24.84 11.43
N THR A 324 76.43 26.09 11.34
CA THR A 324 77.08 26.66 10.14
C THR A 324 78.58 26.36 10.10
N ALA A 325 79.20 26.18 11.26
CA ALA A 325 80.61 25.88 11.42
C ALA A 325 80.83 24.89 12.59
N LYS A 326 82.03 24.29 12.66
CA LYS A 326 82.45 23.50 13.83
C LYS A 326 82.48 24.40 15.06
N THR A 327 81.83 23.99 16.14
CA THR A 327 81.64 24.82 17.34
C THR A 327 81.89 24.03 18.64
N THR A 328 82.46 24.69 19.65
CA THR A 328 82.77 24.07 20.94
C THR A 328 81.57 24.20 21.89
N LEU A 329 81.08 23.08 22.38
CA LEU A 329 80.15 23.02 23.50
C LEU A 329 80.95 23.15 24.81
N ARG A 330 80.58 24.11 25.66
CA ARG A 330 81.30 24.48 26.89
C ARG A 330 80.48 24.22 28.15
N SER A 331 81.17 24.06 29.29
CA SER A 331 80.58 23.80 30.60
C SER A 331 79.59 24.88 31.07
N TYR A 332 79.80 26.14 30.67
CA TYR A 332 78.89 27.25 30.88
C TYR A 332 78.98 28.31 29.75
N ALA A 333 78.10 29.31 29.80
CA ALA A 333 77.96 30.37 28.81
C ALA A 333 79.15 31.36 28.79
N GLY A 334 80.25 30.99 28.15
CA GLY A 334 81.39 31.88 27.97
C GLY A 334 82.61 31.20 27.34
N SER A 335 83.48 32.01 26.75
CA SER A 335 84.72 31.60 26.08
C SER A 335 85.78 31.04 27.05
N SER A 336 85.80 31.48 28.30
CA SER A 336 86.79 31.02 29.30
C SER A 336 86.39 29.73 30.03
N TYR A 337 85.19 29.22 29.79
CA TYR A 337 84.71 27.95 30.34
C TYR A 337 85.23 26.75 29.54
N ALA A 338 85.48 25.63 30.23
CA ALA A 338 86.05 24.43 29.62
C ALA A 338 85.18 23.90 28.47
N GLY A 339 85.83 23.49 27.37
CA GLY A 339 85.17 22.77 26.28
C GLY A 339 84.89 21.33 26.71
N ILE A 340 83.63 20.92 26.64
CA ILE A 340 83.16 19.58 27.06
C ILE A 340 82.80 18.67 25.88
N LYS A 341 82.53 19.22 24.69
CA LYS A 341 82.34 18.47 23.44
C LYS A 341 82.59 19.37 22.23
N SER A 342 82.92 18.81 21.07
CA SER A 342 82.88 19.51 19.79
C SER A 342 81.63 19.12 19.01
N ILE A 343 80.95 20.09 18.41
CA ILE A 343 79.84 19.87 17.48
C ILE A 343 80.39 20.18 16.07
N PRO A 344 80.27 19.28 15.08
CA PRO A 344 80.70 19.55 13.70
C PRO A 344 79.75 20.53 13.00
N ALA A 345 80.14 21.05 11.83
CA ALA A 345 79.24 21.79 10.94
C ALA A 345 78.15 20.84 10.37
N GLY A 346 76.98 21.37 10.03
CA GLY A 346 75.86 20.58 9.49
C GLY A 346 75.08 19.74 10.52
N ALA A 347 75.52 19.70 11.77
CA ALA A 347 74.82 19.01 12.86
C ALA A 347 73.54 19.75 13.27
N LYS A 348 72.53 18.99 13.70
CA LYS A 348 71.21 19.52 14.14
C LYS A 348 70.98 19.28 15.64
N PRO A 349 71.71 19.94 16.55
CA PRO A 349 71.58 19.73 17.98
C PRO A 349 70.31 20.39 18.53
N LEU A 350 69.84 19.92 19.70
CA LEU A 350 68.69 20.50 20.37
C LEU A 350 69.09 21.79 21.10
N VAL A 351 68.60 22.94 20.64
CA VAL A 351 68.77 24.23 21.32
C VAL A 351 67.59 24.42 22.28
N SER A 352 67.88 24.59 23.58
CA SER A 352 66.87 24.66 24.66
C SER A 352 66.67 26.07 25.24
N GLY A 353 67.47 27.05 24.78
CA GLY A 353 67.44 28.43 25.27
C GLY A 353 68.76 29.15 25.03
N ARG A 354 68.90 30.36 25.60
CA ARG A 354 70.12 31.18 25.50
C ARG A 354 70.36 32.06 26.72
N ILE A 355 71.61 32.49 26.88
CA ILE A 355 72.06 33.56 27.79
C ILE A 355 72.88 34.52 26.93
N GLY A 356 72.29 35.65 26.54
CA GLY A 356 72.90 36.56 25.57
C GLY A 356 73.26 35.86 24.26
N THR A 357 74.52 35.98 23.84
CA THR A 357 75.06 35.36 22.62
C THR A 357 75.41 33.87 22.74
N TRP A 358 75.13 33.21 23.86
CA TRP A 358 75.40 31.79 24.08
C TRP A 358 74.11 30.96 24.10
N TYR A 359 73.97 30.04 23.16
CA TYR A 359 72.87 29.07 23.13
C TYR A 359 73.15 27.93 24.11
N ARG A 360 72.13 27.47 24.84
CA ARG A 360 72.17 26.23 25.63
C ARG A 360 71.80 25.06 24.73
N VAL A 361 72.78 24.21 24.46
CA VAL A 361 72.72 23.19 23.41
C VAL A 361 72.90 21.81 24.02
N THR A 362 72.04 20.88 23.63
CA THR A 362 72.18 19.44 23.88
C THR A 362 72.55 18.75 22.58
N TYR A 363 73.72 18.10 22.55
CA TYR A 363 74.23 17.38 21.40
C TYR A 363 74.85 16.06 21.83
N ASP A 364 74.33 14.95 21.29
CA ASP A 364 74.84 13.60 21.55
C ASP A 364 75.03 13.32 23.05
N GLY A 365 73.89 13.29 23.76
CA GLY A 365 73.77 13.15 25.23
C GLY A 365 74.20 14.37 26.05
N VAL A 366 75.23 15.10 25.61
CA VAL A 366 75.89 16.15 26.41
C VAL A 366 75.19 17.49 26.28
N THR A 367 74.95 18.17 27.41
CA THR A 367 74.35 19.51 27.45
C THR A 367 75.35 20.54 27.95
N GLY A 368 75.47 21.66 27.25
CA GLY A 368 76.36 22.78 27.60
C GLY A 368 75.94 24.06 26.88
N TYR A 369 76.89 24.96 26.62
CA TYR A 369 76.66 26.21 25.89
C TYR A 369 77.60 26.36 24.68
N ALA A 370 77.09 26.89 23.57
CA ALA A 370 77.85 27.16 22.34
C ALA A 370 77.50 28.55 21.78
N SER A 371 78.37 29.13 20.95
CA SER A 371 78.15 30.47 20.40
C SER A 371 76.96 30.51 19.44
N ALA A 372 76.03 31.43 19.63
CA ALA A 372 74.87 31.61 18.76
C ALA A 372 75.26 31.86 17.28
N SER A 373 76.42 32.49 17.04
CA SER A 373 76.94 32.80 15.70
C SER A 373 77.28 31.56 14.85
N THR A 374 77.39 30.38 15.45
CA THR A 374 77.70 29.12 14.73
C THR A 374 76.47 28.32 14.31
N PHE A 375 75.28 28.94 14.29
CA PHE A 375 74.00 28.30 13.97
C PHE A 375 73.18 29.11 12.95
N LYS A 376 72.41 28.40 12.10
CA LYS A 376 71.32 28.97 11.29
C LYS A 376 70.04 28.17 11.47
N THR A 377 68.89 28.78 11.19
CA THR A 377 67.57 28.12 11.21
C THR A 377 67.48 27.06 10.09
N ALA A 378 66.81 25.95 10.36
CA ALA A 378 66.51 24.91 9.37
C ALA A 378 65.04 24.95 8.93
N ALA A 379 64.77 24.68 7.66
CA ALA A 379 63.41 24.54 7.15
C ALA A 379 62.75 23.25 7.69
N LEU A 380 61.50 23.35 8.11
CA LEU A 380 60.66 22.22 8.52
C LEU A 380 59.75 21.80 7.36
N VAL A 381 59.83 20.54 6.93
CA VAL A 381 58.90 19.96 5.95
C VAL A 381 57.87 19.11 6.68
N GLN A 382 56.60 19.47 6.54
CA GLN A 382 55.45 18.76 7.10
C GLN A 382 54.63 18.14 5.97
N THR A 383 54.42 16.83 6.02
CA THR A 383 53.41 16.16 5.18
C THR A 383 52.02 16.60 5.62
N ILE A 384 51.19 17.01 4.65
CA ILE A 384 49.79 17.42 4.84
C ILE A 384 48.89 16.58 3.92
N SER A 385 47.59 16.55 4.23
CA SER A 385 46.61 15.90 3.35
C SER A 385 46.61 16.53 1.96
N GLY A 386 46.48 15.70 0.93
CA GLY A 386 46.56 16.11 -0.47
C GLY A 386 45.49 17.14 -0.82
N THR A 387 45.91 18.38 -1.01
CA THR A 387 45.01 19.52 -1.21
C THR A 387 45.27 20.18 -2.56
N ARG A 388 44.21 20.61 -3.24
CA ARG A 388 44.25 21.36 -4.49
C ARG A 388 43.82 22.80 -4.27
N PHE A 389 44.40 23.72 -5.02
CA PHE A 389 44.07 25.14 -4.97
C PHE A 389 44.01 25.73 -6.38
N ALA A 390 42.96 26.50 -6.69
CA ALA A 390 42.90 27.35 -7.87
C ALA A 390 43.59 28.68 -7.56
N VAL A 391 44.56 29.09 -8.38
CA VAL A 391 45.28 30.34 -8.15
C VAL A 391 44.38 31.53 -8.54
N THR A 392 44.18 32.47 -7.61
CA THR A 392 43.27 33.62 -7.76
C THR A 392 43.91 34.86 -8.40
N SER A 393 45.19 34.79 -8.76
CA SER A 393 45.91 35.77 -9.58
C SER A 393 47.26 35.21 -10.03
N SER A 394 47.79 35.65 -11.17
CA SER A 394 49.04 35.10 -11.73
C SER A 394 50.18 35.06 -10.69
N THR A 395 50.67 33.86 -10.36
CA THR A 395 51.57 33.62 -9.22
C THR A 395 52.79 32.78 -9.63
N ASP A 396 53.97 33.21 -9.18
CA ASP A 396 55.23 32.54 -9.49
C ASP A 396 55.55 31.33 -8.61
N ILE A 397 56.12 30.31 -9.25
CA ILE A 397 56.72 29.15 -8.59
C ILE A 397 58.22 29.40 -8.46
N LEU A 398 58.76 29.28 -7.25
CA LEU A 398 60.17 29.53 -6.94
C LEU A 398 60.95 28.23 -6.72
N VAL A 399 62.27 28.27 -6.90
CA VAL A 399 63.18 27.11 -6.75
C VAL A 399 63.40 26.71 -5.28
N ALA A 400 63.18 27.63 -4.33
CA ALA A 400 63.38 27.43 -2.89
C ALA A 400 62.25 28.12 -2.08
N PRO A 401 62.00 27.71 -0.81
CA PRO A 401 60.94 28.27 0.04
C PRO A 401 61.35 29.60 0.70
N GLU A 402 61.77 30.57 -0.10
CA GLU A 402 62.23 31.90 0.28
C GLU A 402 61.83 32.92 -0.80
N ALA A 403 61.63 34.20 -0.43
CA ALA A 403 60.88 35.15 -1.26
C ALA A 403 61.68 35.77 -2.41
N ASP A 404 62.99 35.55 -2.37
CA ASP A 404 64.06 36.03 -3.23
C ASP A 404 64.66 34.89 -4.09
N ALA A 405 64.11 33.68 -3.97
CA ALA A 405 64.53 32.53 -4.76
C ALA A 405 64.17 32.66 -6.25
N PHE A 406 65.03 32.13 -7.12
CA PHE A 406 64.80 32.14 -8.57
C PHE A 406 63.44 31.53 -8.98
N LYS A 407 62.70 32.30 -9.77
CA LYS A 407 61.48 31.87 -10.49
C LYS A 407 61.79 30.71 -11.43
N ILE A 408 61.02 29.62 -11.34
CA ILE A 408 61.13 28.45 -12.24
C ILE A 408 59.97 28.34 -13.23
N ALA A 409 58.81 28.94 -12.92
CA ALA A 409 57.62 29.03 -13.77
C ALA A 409 56.62 30.03 -13.17
N THR A 410 55.53 30.29 -13.87
CA THR A 410 54.34 31.00 -13.38
C THR A 410 53.12 30.07 -13.53
N LEU A 411 52.16 30.19 -12.61
CA LEU A 411 50.79 29.71 -12.77
C LEU A 411 49.92 30.94 -13.05
N GLN A 412 49.05 30.84 -14.05
CA GLN A 412 48.08 31.88 -14.34
C GLN A 412 46.88 31.80 -13.38
N GLU A 413 46.07 32.85 -13.39
CA GLU A 413 44.76 32.84 -12.73
C GLU A 413 43.90 31.69 -13.28
N GLY A 414 43.19 30.99 -12.39
CA GLY A 414 42.41 29.79 -12.72
C GLY A 414 43.21 28.49 -12.85
N ASP A 415 44.55 28.51 -12.92
CA ASP A 415 45.36 27.29 -12.88
C ASP A 415 45.20 26.57 -11.52
N ILE A 416 45.21 25.23 -11.53
CA ILE A 416 45.12 24.43 -10.31
C ILE A 416 46.49 23.85 -9.94
N TYR A 417 46.99 24.10 -8.72
CA TYR A 417 48.11 23.33 -8.17
C TYR A 417 47.66 22.28 -7.14
N TYR A 418 48.49 21.26 -6.94
CA TYR A 418 48.31 20.21 -5.93
C TYR A 418 49.53 20.11 -5.02
N THR A 419 49.29 19.95 -3.72
CA THR A 419 50.33 19.81 -2.71
C THR A 419 49.97 18.76 -1.64
N THR A 420 51.00 18.06 -1.17
CA THR A 420 50.98 17.16 -0.01
C THR A 420 51.99 17.60 1.06
N ARG A 421 52.59 18.79 0.91
CA ARG A 421 53.74 19.22 1.73
C ARG A 421 53.72 20.72 2.02
N LEU A 422 53.55 21.03 3.30
CA LEU A 422 53.74 22.36 3.86
C LEU A 422 55.20 22.51 4.30
N VAL A 423 55.86 23.58 3.89
CA VAL A 423 57.26 23.89 4.27
C VAL A 423 57.27 25.19 5.05
N THR A 424 57.87 25.18 6.24
CA THR A 424 57.98 26.34 7.12
C THR A 424 59.45 26.73 7.27
N LEU A 425 59.78 27.99 6.97
CA LEU A 425 61.13 28.56 7.12
C LEU A 425 61.02 29.87 7.92
N GLY A 426 61.52 29.84 9.17
CA GLY A 426 61.26 30.91 10.12
C GLY A 426 59.76 31.05 10.41
N SER A 427 59.21 32.23 10.18
CA SER A 427 57.76 32.49 10.25
C SER A 427 57.02 32.30 8.91
N LYS A 428 57.74 32.19 7.78
CA LYS A 428 57.13 32.06 6.44
C LYS A 428 56.75 30.60 6.16
N LYS A 429 55.65 30.42 5.42
CA LYS A 429 55.10 29.13 5.00
C LYS A 429 54.98 29.07 3.49
N TRP A 430 55.20 27.89 2.93
CA TRP A 430 55.17 27.59 1.51
C TRP A 430 54.53 26.23 1.25
N TYR A 431 53.86 26.06 0.12
CA TYR A 431 53.48 24.75 -0.39
C TYR A 431 54.52 24.25 -1.38
N GLN A 432 55.03 23.03 -1.18
CA GLN A 432 55.82 22.35 -2.20
C GLN A 432 54.86 21.74 -3.24
N ILE A 433 55.08 22.06 -4.51
CA ILE A 433 54.22 21.70 -5.65
C ILE A 433 55.06 21.12 -6.80
N LYS A 434 54.38 20.54 -7.80
CA LYS A 434 55.01 20.00 -9.01
C LYS A 434 54.29 20.53 -10.26
N LYS A 435 55.01 21.23 -11.14
CA LYS A 435 54.53 21.73 -12.45
C LYS A 435 55.39 21.14 -13.56
N ASP A 436 54.75 20.53 -14.57
CA ASP A 436 55.39 19.99 -15.77
C ASP A 436 56.66 19.15 -15.47
N GLY A 437 56.57 18.28 -14.47
CA GLY A 437 57.68 17.42 -14.02
C GLY A 437 58.62 18.05 -12.98
N LYS A 438 58.73 19.38 -12.92
CA LYS A 438 59.63 20.12 -12.01
C LYS A 438 58.99 20.35 -10.63
N THR A 439 59.77 20.23 -9.57
CA THR A 439 59.36 20.57 -8.19
C THR A 439 59.71 22.02 -7.88
N GLY A 440 58.82 22.74 -7.20
CA GLY A 440 59.07 24.10 -6.71
C GLY A 440 58.18 24.47 -5.54
N TYR A 441 58.20 25.74 -5.16
CA TYR A 441 57.50 26.28 -3.99
C TYR A 441 56.64 27.46 -4.37
N ILE A 442 55.43 27.52 -3.80
CA ILE A 442 54.49 28.63 -3.91
C ILE A 442 54.11 29.09 -2.50
N ALA A 443 53.81 30.37 -2.30
CA ALA A 443 53.57 30.91 -0.96
C ALA A 443 52.31 30.30 -0.31
N TYR A 444 52.32 30.12 1.01
CA TYR A 444 51.15 29.58 1.71
C TYR A 444 49.98 30.57 1.67
N GLY A 445 48.82 30.12 1.21
CA GLY A 445 47.61 30.93 1.07
C GLY A 445 47.40 31.54 -0.32
N THR A 446 48.24 31.22 -1.32
CA THR A 446 47.98 31.60 -2.71
C THR A 446 46.88 30.72 -3.30
N GLY A 447 45.72 31.32 -3.61
CA GLY A 447 44.60 30.61 -4.25
C GLY A 447 43.63 29.90 -3.30
N GLU A 448 42.44 29.61 -3.82
CA GLU A 448 41.32 29.03 -3.09
C GLU A 448 41.27 27.51 -3.18
N LYS A 449 40.85 26.84 -2.10
CA LYS A 449 40.84 25.39 -2.00
C LYS A 449 39.74 24.79 -2.88
N VAL A 450 40.11 24.04 -3.92
CA VAL A 450 39.19 23.35 -4.82
C VAL A 450 39.08 21.85 -4.55
N SER A 451 37.95 21.28 -4.94
CA SER A 451 37.69 19.84 -4.84
C SER A 451 37.94 19.14 -6.18
N TYR A 452 38.44 17.90 -6.12
CA TYR A 452 38.36 17.00 -7.26
C TYR A 452 37.06 16.22 -7.14
N GLN A 453 36.19 16.31 -8.14
CA GLN A 453 35.01 15.48 -8.24
C GLN A 453 35.33 14.27 -9.10
N ALA A 454 34.93 13.07 -8.66
CA ALA A 454 35.02 11.88 -9.48
C ALA A 454 33.77 11.77 -10.36
N ASP A 455 33.96 11.50 -11.64
CA ASP A 455 32.90 11.38 -12.64
C ASP A 455 33.28 10.29 -13.65
N ALA A 456 32.28 9.76 -14.35
CA ALA A 456 32.42 8.75 -15.40
C ALA A 456 31.48 9.11 -16.56
N VAL A 457 31.95 10.01 -17.42
CA VAL A 457 31.24 10.46 -18.62
C VAL A 457 32.10 10.29 -19.87
N THR A 458 31.50 9.78 -20.93
CA THR A 458 32.09 9.74 -22.26
C THR A 458 31.77 11.06 -22.95
N MET A 459 32.81 11.79 -23.33
CA MET A 459 32.70 13.05 -24.07
C MET A 459 33.30 12.89 -25.48
N LYS A 460 33.04 13.89 -26.31
CA LYS A 460 33.57 14.04 -27.68
C LYS A 460 34.20 15.42 -27.78
N THR A 461 35.42 15.52 -28.29
CA THR A 461 36.06 16.82 -28.55
C THR A 461 35.29 17.59 -29.62
N THR A 462 35.07 18.88 -29.37
CA THR A 462 34.56 19.83 -30.37
C THR A 462 35.61 20.10 -31.43
N ASP A 463 36.77 20.58 -31.00
CA ASP A 463 37.91 20.96 -31.86
C ASP A 463 39.16 20.12 -31.58
N ALA A 464 40.27 20.43 -32.26
CA ALA A 464 41.56 19.79 -32.05
C ALA A 464 42.31 20.47 -30.88
N ILE A 465 42.41 19.77 -29.74
CA ILE A 465 42.78 20.36 -28.44
C ILE A 465 44.04 19.73 -27.82
N GLY A 466 44.69 20.47 -26.93
CA GLY A 466 45.87 19.98 -26.20
C GLY A 466 45.51 19.34 -24.85
N LEU A 467 45.78 18.05 -24.68
CA LEU A 467 45.70 17.37 -23.39
C LEU A 467 46.76 17.94 -22.45
N LYS A 468 46.38 18.74 -21.47
CA LYS A 468 47.26 19.40 -20.48
C LYS A 468 47.81 18.41 -19.46
N SER A 469 49.03 18.66 -18.99
CA SER A 469 49.69 17.85 -17.94
C SER A 469 48.99 17.95 -16.57
N TYR A 470 48.31 19.06 -16.29
CA TYR A 470 47.43 19.27 -15.14
C TYR A 470 46.31 20.27 -15.51
N ALA A 471 45.34 20.48 -14.62
CA ALA A 471 44.26 21.45 -14.80
C ALA A 471 44.80 22.89 -14.78
N GLY A 472 44.69 23.60 -15.90
CA GLY A 472 45.12 25.00 -16.06
C GLY A 472 45.69 25.31 -17.44
N VAL A 473 45.58 26.57 -17.86
CA VAL A 473 46.04 27.05 -19.17
C VAL A 473 47.56 27.05 -19.29
N SER A 474 48.31 27.32 -18.21
CA SER A 474 49.78 27.40 -18.29
C SER A 474 50.51 26.05 -18.33
N TYR A 475 49.79 24.94 -18.10
CA TYR A 475 50.35 23.60 -18.11
C TYR A 475 50.70 23.13 -19.54
N ALA A 476 51.75 22.31 -19.67
CA ALA A 476 52.22 21.83 -20.96
C ALA A 476 51.25 20.81 -21.58
N SER A 477 51.00 20.91 -22.88
CA SER A 477 50.19 19.93 -23.63
C SER A 477 51.01 18.66 -23.90
N ILE A 478 50.64 17.54 -23.27
CA ILE A 478 51.36 16.26 -23.33
C ILE A 478 50.96 15.36 -24.52
N LYS A 479 49.87 15.70 -25.22
CA LYS A 479 49.41 15.10 -26.49
C LYS A 479 48.37 16.05 -27.13
N SER A 480 48.24 16.04 -28.46
CA SER A 480 47.07 16.64 -29.14
C SER A 480 45.97 15.58 -29.33
N ILE A 481 44.72 15.98 -29.13
CA ILE A 481 43.50 15.20 -29.36
C ILE A 481 42.78 15.80 -30.57
N PRO A 482 42.56 15.06 -31.68
CA PRO A 482 41.83 15.57 -32.83
C PRO A 482 40.38 15.95 -32.51
N SER A 483 39.77 16.83 -33.31
CA SER A 483 38.33 17.09 -33.28
C SER A 483 37.51 15.81 -33.46
N GLY A 484 36.36 15.74 -32.79
CA GLY A 484 35.43 14.64 -32.88
C GLY A 484 35.85 13.33 -32.18
N THR A 485 36.95 13.34 -31.45
CA THR A 485 37.51 12.17 -30.76
C THR A 485 36.70 11.83 -29.52
N LYS A 486 36.28 10.56 -29.39
CA LYS A 486 35.70 10.02 -28.16
C LYS A 486 36.76 9.94 -27.05
N VAL A 487 36.47 10.51 -25.89
CA VAL A 487 37.35 10.51 -24.71
C VAL A 487 36.59 10.12 -23.44
N SER A 488 37.30 9.53 -22.47
CA SER A 488 36.74 9.19 -21.16
C SER A 488 37.16 10.23 -20.14
N VAL A 489 36.20 10.99 -19.63
CA VAL A 489 36.34 11.82 -18.44
C VAL A 489 36.28 10.92 -17.21
N THR A 490 37.12 11.22 -16.22
CA THR A 490 37.31 10.43 -14.99
C THR A 490 37.09 11.26 -13.72
N GLY A 491 36.56 12.48 -13.89
CA GLY A 491 36.41 13.50 -12.87
C GLY A 491 36.76 14.90 -13.37
N SER A 492 36.52 15.91 -12.54
CA SER A 492 36.79 17.33 -12.83
C SER A 492 37.47 18.04 -11.66
N ILE A 493 38.08 19.19 -11.94
CA ILE A 493 38.45 20.20 -10.95
C ILE A 493 38.05 21.56 -11.51
N ASN A 494 37.02 22.18 -10.94
CA ASN A 494 36.30 23.29 -11.57
C ASN A 494 35.98 22.92 -13.04
N GLU A 495 36.33 23.78 -13.99
CA GLU A 495 36.02 23.69 -15.43
C GLU A 495 36.99 22.78 -16.22
N TRP A 496 37.88 22.06 -15.51
CA TRP A 496 38.88 21.17 -16.12
C TRP A 496 38.51 19.69 -15.95
N TYR A 497 38.15 19.02 -17.04
CA TYR A 497 37.89 17.58 -17.05
C TYR A 497 39.18 16.76 -17.12
N ARG A 498 39.34 15.79 -16.22
CA ARG A 498 40.44 14.83 -16.22
C ARG A 498 40.15 13.71 -17.22
N VAL A 499 40.83 13.77 -18.37
CA VAL A 499 40.63 12.87 -19.51
C VAL A 499 41.71 11.81 -19.60
N THR A 500 41.31 10.61 -20.02
CA THR A 500 42.22 9.57 -20.51
C THR A 500 42.13 9.47 -22.03
N TYR A 501 43.26 9.59 -22.73
CA TYR A 501 43.37 9.47 -24.19
C TYR A 501 44.71 8.84 -24.59
N ALA A 502 44.68 7.86 -25.50
CA ALA A 502 45.86 7.16 -26.03
C ALA A 502 46.86 6.69 -24.94
N GLY A 503 46.35 6.12 -23.84
CA GLY A 503 47.14 5.67 -22.69
C GLY A 503 47.70 6.77 -21.78
N LYS A 504 47.53 8.05 -22.14
CA LYS A 504 47.90 9.20 -21.31
C LYS A 504 46.71 9.71 -20.51
N ILE A 505 47.00 10.28 -19.35
CA ILE A 505 46.03 10.97 -18.49
C ILE A 505 46.46 12.44 -18.39
N GLY A 506 45.50 13.35 -18.54
CA GLY A 506 45.70 14.79 -18.43
C GLY A 506 44.38 15.52 -18.23
N TYR A 507 44.33 16.80 -18.57
CA TYR A 507 43.13 17.64 -18.46
C TYR A 507 42.84 18.42 -19.74
N VAL A 508 41.58 18.78 -19.96
CA VAL A 508 41.08 19.67 -21.03
C VAL A 508 39.99 20.57 -20.46
N HIS A 509 39.61 21.65 -21.15
CA HIS A 509 38.53 22.51 -20.67
C HIS A 509 37.16 21.83 -20.85
N GLN A 510 36.14 22.34 -20.16
CA GLN A 510 34.78 21.83 -20.31
C GLN A 510 34.19 22.17 -21.69
N ASP A 511 34.44 23.37 -22.20
CA ASP A 511 33.89 23.87 -23.48
C ASP A 511 34.52 23.19 -24.71
N ASP A 512 35.70 22.56 -24.52
CA ASP A 512 36.37 21.71 -25.49
C ASP A 512 35.62 20.37 -25.74
N LEU A 513 34.60 20.04 -24.92
CA LEU A 513 33.97 18.73 -24.84
C LEU A 513 32.42 18.80 -24.85
N ASN A 514 31.81 18.07 -25.78
CA ASN A 514 30.36 17.79 -25.76
C ASN A 514 30.09 16.34 -25.30
N GLU A 515 28.90 16.07 -24.73
CA GLU A 515 28.51 14.71 -24.31
C GLU A 515 28.47 13.74 -25.52
N TYR A 516 29.10 12.57 -25.42
CA TYR A 516 29.11 11.59 -26.52
C TYR A 516 27.81 10.79 -26.53
N ILE A 517 26.85 11.29 -27.29
CA ILE A 517 25.50 10.71 -27.42
C ILE A 517 25.44 9.77 -28.63
N VAL A 518 24.92 8.55 -28.43
CA VAL A 518 24.66 7.57 -29.49
C VAL A 518 23.16 7.42 -29.66
N THR A 519 22.64 7.65 -30.87
CA THR A 519 21.23 7.37 -31.22
C THR A 519 21.17 6.19 -32.17
N SER A 520 20.51 5.11 -31.75
CA SER A 520 20.32 3.88 -32.52
C SER A 520 18.85 3.67 -32.87
N THR A 521 18.57 3.31 -34.12
CA THR A 521 17.25 2.76 -34.50
C THR A 521 17.13 1.35 -33.93
N ILE A 522 15.98 1.05 -33.33
CA ILE A 522 15.65 -0.28 -32.77
C ILE A 522 14.33 -0.80 -33.37
N SER A 523 14.14 -2.12 -33.32
CA SER A 523 12.87 -2.75 -33.69
C SER A 523 11.69 -2.12 -32.96
N ALA A 524 10.59 -1.93 -33.68
CA ALA A 524 9.38 -1.24 -33.21
C ALA A 524 8.78 -1.91 -31.96
N ALA A 525 9.00 -1.32 -30.79
CA ALA A 525 8.70 -1.91 -29.49
C ALA A 525 7.67 -1.09 -28.69
N ARG A 526 6.90 -1.78 -27.84
CA ARG A 526 5.95 -1.18 -26.90
C ARG A 526 6.17 -1.75 -25.52
N TYR A 527 5.97 -0.92 -24.50
CA TYR A 527 6.15 -1.31 -23.10
C TYR A 527 5.01 -0.77 -22.26
N VAL A 528 4.36 -1.63 -21.48
CA VAL A 528 3.39 -1.21 -20.45
C VAL A 528 4.15 -0.80 -19.20
N LEU A 529 3.79 0.36 -18.64
CA LEU A 529 4.41 0.89 -17.44
C LEU A 529 3.86 0.21 -16.18
N ASN A 530 4.75 -0.24 -15.30
CA ASN A 530 4.37 -0.86 -14.03
C ASN A 530 4.21 0.18 -12.90
N THR A 531 4.75 1.39 -13.09
CA THR A 531 4.68 2.53 -12.16
C THR A 531 4.49 3.83 -12.97
N SER A 532 4.22 4.95 -12.31
CA SER A 532 4.24 6.27 -12.98
C SER A 532 5.67 6.67 -13.33
N ILE A 533 5.89 7.17 -14.55
CA ILE A 533 7.21 7.51 -15.10
C ILE A 533 7.16 8.87 -15.81
N ASP A 534 8.13 9.71 -15.50
CA ASP A 534 8.31 11.02 -16.11
C ASP A 534 8.84 10.93 -17.55
N VAL A 535 8.20 11.67 -18.45
CA VAL A 535 8.67 11.94 -19.80
C VAL A 535 9.51 13.21 -19.76
N LYS A 536 10.82 13.03 -19.95
CA LYS A 536 11.80 14.11 -19.98
C LYS A 536 11.83 14.84 -21.33
N THR A 537 12.21 16.11 -21.31
CA THR A 537 12.45 16.93 -22.51
C THR A 537 13.69 16.47 -23.30
N THR A 538 14.73 16.01 -22.60
CA THR A 538 15.96 15.42 -23.18
C THR A 538 16.37 14.13 -22.44
N TYR A 539 17.40 13.44 -22.94
CA TYR A 539 17.93 12.15 -22.48
C TYR A 539 18.88 12.27 -21.27
N GLN A 540 18.53 13.13 -20.31
CA GLN A 540 19.27 13.39 -19.08
C GLN A 540 18.33 13.27 -17.86
N ALA A 541 18.87 12.96 -16.68
CA ALA A 541 18.08 12.51 -15.52
C ALA A 541 17.36 13.66 -14.79
N ASP A 542 18.02 14.79 -14.77
CA ASP A 542 17.73 16.10 -14.19
C ASP A 542 16.92 17.02 -15.12
N ALA A 543 16.83 16.69 -16.42
CA ALA A 543 16.03 17.42 -17.40
C ALA A 543 14.57 17.64 -16.98
N ASP A 544 13.92 18.65 -17.55
CA ASP A 544 12.51 18.96 -17.26
C ASP A 544 11.56 17.79 -17.56
N THR A 545 10.62 17.55 -16.66
CA THR A 545 9.47 16.69 -16.89
C THR A 545 8.34 17.52 -17.51
N TRP A 546 7.96 17.24 -18.76
CA TRP A 546 6.86 17.96 -19.43
C TRP A 546 5.53 17.18 -19.42
N LYS A 547 5.58 15.86 -19.15
CA LYS A 547 4.42 15.00 -18.89
C LYS A 547 4.85 13.80 -18.07
N THR A 548 4.03 13.34 -17.13
CA THR A 548 4.23 12.07 -16.41
C THR A 548 3.21 11.07 -16.94
N LEU A 549 3.67 9.91 -17.43
CA LEU A 549 2.80 8.77 -17.69
C LEU A 549 2.56 7.98 -16.40
N LYS A 550 1.43 7.31 -16.29
CA LYS A 550 0.98 6.53 -15.12
C LYS A 550 1.25 5.04 -15.31
N SER A 551 1.24 4.30 -14.21
CA SER A 551 1.12 2.84 -14.26
C SER A 551 -0.09 2.43 -15.12
N GLY A 552 0.10 1.47 -16.01
CA GLY A 552 -0.88 1.03 -16.99
C GLY A 552 -0.94 1.82 -18.32
N ASP A 553 -0.26 2.96 -18.46
CA ASP A 553 -0.03 3.55 -19.79
C ASP A 553 0.98 2.67 -20.58
N VAL A 554 0.84 2.64 -21.90
CA VAL A 554 1.79 1.98 -22.81
C VAL A 554 2.50 3.02 -23.67
N TYR A 555 3.83 3.03 -23.69
CA TYR A 555 4.58 3.85 -24.66
C TYR A 555 5.07 3.02 -25.86
N TYR A 556 5.41 3.70 -26.95
CA TYR A 556 5.96 3.15 -28.18
C TYR A 556 7.30 3.78 -28.52
N THR A 557 8.26 2.98 -29.01
CA THR A 557 9.59 3.45 -29.42
C THR A 557 10.12 2.72 -30.65
N THR A 558 10.91 3.43 -31.45
CA THR A 558 11.77 2.92 -32.52
C THR A 558 13.21 3.41 -32.39
N ARG A 559 13.54 4.10 -31.29
CA ARG A 559 14.89 4.68 -31.07
C ARG A 559 15.34 4.55 -29.62
N LEU A 560 16.57 4.09 -29.47
CA LEU A 560 17.34 4.10 -28.23
C LEU A 560 18.38 5.22 -28.30
N VAL A 561 18.51 6.01 -27.24
CA VAL A 561 19.55 7.03 -27.09
C VAL A 561 20.38 6.69 -25.86
N THR A 562 21.67 6.45 -26.04
CA THR A 562 22.61 6.22 -24.95
C THR A 562 23.44 7.49 -24.77
N ASN A 563 23.42 8.06 -23.56
CA ASN A 563 24.15 9.27 -23.22
C ASN A 563 25.59 8.96 -22.78
N GLY A 564 26.40 9.98 -22.52
CA GLY A 564 27.83 9.87 -22.21
C GLY A 564 28.09 9.09 -20.92
N HIS A 565 27.18 9.18 -19.94
CA HIS A 565 27.19 8.38 -18.70
C HIS A 565 26.73 6.92 -18.91
N GLY A 566 26.51 6.48 -20.15
CA GLY A 566 26.05 5.12 -20.50
C GLY A 566 24.57 4.86 -20.19
N GLN A 567 23.81 5.86 -19.73
CA GLN A 567 22.38 5.70 -19.47
C GLN A 567 21.64 5.61 -20.80
N SER A 568 20.81 4.59 -20.95
CA SER A 568 20.02 4.37 -22.17
C SER A 568 18.57 4.82 -21.98
N TRP A 569 18.02 5.49 -22.99
CA TRP A 569 16.73 6.17 -23.00
C TRP A 569 15.94 5.81 -24.25
N HIS A 570 14.66 5.49 -24.12
CA HIS A 570 13.74 5.37 -25.24
C HIS A 570 13.23 6.75 -25.65
N ARG A 571 13.43 7.12 -26.92
CA ARG A 571 12.82 8.31 -27.52
C ARG A 571 11.41 7.97 -27.97
N ILE A 572 10.41 8.58 -27.33
CA ILE A 572 8.99 8.32 -27.56
C ILE A 572 8.30 9.53 -28.18
N SER A 573 7.07 9.32 -28.66
CA SER A 573 6.12 10.41 -28.98
C SER A 573 4.87 10.24 -28.12
N VAL A 574 4.45 11.30 -27.45
CA VAL A 574 3.26 11.35 -26.59
C VAL A 574 2.46 12.57 -26.99
N ASP A 575 1.20 12.38 -27.39
CA ASP A 575 0.30 13.44 -27.87
C ASP A 575 0.95 14.37 -28.93
N GLY A 576 1.77 13.79 -29.81
CA GLY A 576 2.48 14.49 -30.90
C GLY A 576 3.83 15.11 -30.51
N LYS A 577 4.13 15.25 -29.21
CA LYS A 577 5.41 15.80 -28.72
C LYS A 577 6.46 14.70 -28.52
N THR A 578 7.70 14.99 -28.89
CA THR A 578 8.86 14.11 -28.58
C THR A 578 9.22 14.20 -27.11
N GLY A 579 9.58 13.07 -26.50
CA GLY A 579 10.16 13.03 -25.17
C GLY A 579 10.98 11.76 -24.92
N TYR A 580 11.56 11.66 -23.73
CA TYR A 580 12.47 10.57 -23.36
C TYR A 580 12.06 9.92 -22.04
N ILE A 581 12.08 8.60 -22.02
CA ILE A 581 11.93 7.76 -20.81
C ILE A 581 13.17 6.87 -20.71
N ARG A 582 13.68 6.57 -19.50
CA ARG A 582 14.78 5.61 -19.35
C ARG A 582 14.41 4.25 -19.97
N ALA A 583 15.40 3.52 -20.48
CA ALA A 583 15.17 2.13 -20.89
C ALA A 583 14.68 1.29 -19.70
N ASN A 584 14.00 0.18 -20.01
CA ASN A 584 13.58 -0.85 -19.04
C ASN A 584 12.60 -0.39 -17.94
N GLN A 585 11.91 0.74 -18.09
CA GLN A 585 10.90 1.23 -17.13
C GLN A 585 9.51 0.56 -17.26
N GLY A 586 9.39 -0.55 -17.99
CA GLY A 586 8.13 -1.23 -18.23
C GLY A 586 8.30 -2.59 -18.91
N SER A 587 7.25 -3.40 -18.89
CA SER A 587 7.24 -4.76 -19.44
C SER A 587 6.92 -4.73 -20.95
N PRO A 588 7.63 -5.48 -21.82
CA PRO A 588 7.30 -5.55 -23.25
C PRO A 588 5.86 -6.02 -23.49
N ILE A 589 5.16 -5.41 -24.45
CA ILE A 589 3.76 -5.75 -24.77
C ILE A 589 3.49 -5.73 -26.28
N SER A 590 2.84 -6.78 -26.79
CA SER A 590 2.56 -6.93 -28.23
C SER A 590 1.26 -6.23 -28.65
N TYR A 591 1.22 -5.74 -29.89
CA TYR A 591 -0.02 -5.35 -30.55
C TYR A 591 -0.68 -6.59 -31.18
N ARG A 592 -1.91 -6.92 -30.79
CA ARG A 592 -2.71 -7.96 -31.43
C ARG A 592 -3.57 -7.31 -32.51
N LYS A 593 -3.40 -7.70 -33.79
CA LYS A 593 -4.30 -7.27 -34.87
C LYS A 593 -5.68 -7.95 -34.70
N ILE A 594 -6.75 -7.20 -34.90
CA ILE A 594 -8.14 -7.68 -34.89
C ILE A 594 -8.81 -7.15 -36.16
N SER A 595 -9.55 -7.99 -36.89
CA SER A 595 -10.13 -7.60 -38.18
C SER A 595 -11.48 -6.91 -38.01
N ALA A 596 -11.45 -5.60 -37.73
CA ALA A 596 -12.62 -4.70 -37.71
C ALA A 596 -13.85 -5.25 -36.94
N HIS A 597 -13.63 -5.83 -35.77
CA HIS A 597 -14.71 -6.44 -34.99
C HIS A 597 -15.64 -5.37 -34.39
N ARG A 598 -16.95 -5.61 -34.37
CA ARG A 598 -17.97 -4.62 -33.99
C ARG A 598 -18.25 -4.68 -32.49
N TYR A 599 -18.01 -3.57 -31.79
CA TYR A 599 -18.32 -3.43 -30.36
C TYR A 599 -19.22 -2.22 -30.14
N LYS A 600 -19.82 -2.11 -28.95
CA LYS A 600 -20.53 -0.91 -28.48
C LYS A 600 -20.03 -0.47 -27.11
N THR A 601 -20.04 0.83 -26.86
CA THR A 601 -19.69 1.40 -25.55
C THR A 601 -20.76 1.09 -24.49
N VAL A 602 -20.36 0.69 -23.28
CA VAL A 602 -21.29 0.38 -22.17
C VAL A 602 -21.77 1.61 -21.40
N GLN A 603 -20.99 2.69 -21.49
CA GLN A 603 -21.18 4.00 -20.86
C GLN A 603 -20.54 5.08 -21.76
N THR A 604 -20.71 6.35 -21.41
CA THR A 604 -19.94 7.43 -22.07
C THR A 604 -18.46 7.29 -21.74
N THR A 605 -17.58 7.38 -22.75
CA THR A 605 -16.14 7.14 -22.62
C THR A 605 -15.31 7.95 -23.60
N SER A 606 -14.10 8.34 -23.19
CA SER A 606 -13.10 9.01 -24.01
C SER A 606 -12.44 8.04 -25.00
N LEU A 607 -12.38 8.40 -26.29
CA LEU A 607 -11.43 7.81 -27.24
C LEU A 607 -10.04 8.45 -27.02
N LYS A 608 -9.05 7.68 -26.57
CA LYS A 608 -7.69 8.15 -26.24
C LYS A 608 -6.79 8.16 -27.47
N SER A 609 -5.82 9.08 -27.52
CA SER A 609 -4.83 9.18 -28.62
C SER A 609 -3.92 7.95 -28.72
N TYR A 610 -3.63 7.30 -27.59
CA TYR A 610 -2.90 6.04 -27.51
C TYR A 610 -3.37 5.20 -26.30
N ALA A 611 -2.82 3.99 -26.15
CA ALA A 611 -3.20 3.03 -25.11
C ALA A 611 -2.76 3.49 -23.70
N GLY A 612 -3.70 4.06 -22.94
CA GLY A 612 -3.48 4.45 -21.54
C GLY A 612 -4.37 5.62 -21.08
N PRO A 613 -4.69 5.74 -19.78
CA PRO A 613 -5.58 6.79 -19.29
C PRO A 613 -5.02 8.21 -19.42
N THR A 614 -3.70 8.37 -19.50
CA THR A 614 -3.03 9.70 -19.45
C THR A 614 -2.94 10.40 -20.82
N TYR A 615 -3.19 9.65 -21.88
CA TYR A 615 -3.22 10.15 -23.26
C TYR A 615 -4.39 11.13 -23.49
N SER A 616 -4.21 12.06 -24.42
CA SER A 616 -5.23 13.08 -24.74
C SER A 616 -6.48 12.47 -25.38
N GLU A 617 -7.62 13.15 -25.25
CA GLU A 617 -8.88 12.71 -25.84
C GLU A 617 -9.00 13.16 -27.31
N VAL A 618 -9.40 12.23 -28.17
CA VAL A 618 -9.65 12.42 -29.61
C VAL A 618 -11.14 12.70 -29.89
N SER A 619 -12.03 12.13 -29.06
CA SER A 619 -13.48 12.39 -29.01
C SER A 619 -14.13 11.67 -27.84
N SER A 620 -15.16 12.28 -27.25
CA SER A 620 -16.07 11.58 -26.34
C SER A 620 -17.06 10.73 -27.13
N LEU A 621 -17.32 9.50 -26.69
CA LEU A 621 -18.28 8.58 -27.29
C LEU A 621 -19.38 8.29 -26.26
N THR A 622 -20.64 8.55 -26.60
CA THR A 622 -21.79 8.30 -25.71
C THR A 622 -22.06 6.80 -25.55
N LYS A 623 -22.78 6.43 -24.48
CA LYS A 623 -23.23 5.05 -24.25
C LYS A 623 -23.98 4.49 -25.46
N GLY A 624 -23.64 3.27 -25.88
CA GLY A 624 -24.26 2.58 -27.02
C GLY A 624 -23.66 2.89 -28.39
N THR A 625 -22.68 3.80 -28.48
CA THR A 625 -21.95 4.07 -29.72
C THR A 625 -21.30 2.79 -30.26
N VAL A 626 -21.64 2.41 -31.49
CA VAL A 626 -21.06 1.26 -32.19
C VAL A 626 -19.72 1.66 -32.80
N VAL A 627 -18.71 0.81 -32.65
CA VAL A 627 -17.31 1.07 -33.04
C VAL A 627 -16.67 -0.16 -33.68
N GLN A 628 -15.63 0.05 -34.49
CA GLN A 628 -14.80 -1.04 -35.05
C GLN A 628 -13.50 -1.18 -34.27
N VAL A 629 -13.20 -2.38 -33.76
CA VAL A 629 -11.94 -2.74 -33.10
C VAL A 629 -10.98 -3.33 -34.14
N ASN A 630 -9.86 -2.64 -34.35
CA ASN A 630 -8.82 -2.97 -35.34
C ASN A 630 -7.55 -3.59 -34.73
N GLY A 631 -7.52 -3.71 -33.40
CA GLY A 631 -6.52 -4.45 -32.65
C GLY A 631 -6.59 -4.18 -31.14
N SER A 632 -5.63 -4.69 -30.39
CA SER A 632 -5.48 -4.37 -28.97
C SER A 632 -4.02 -4.33 -28.52
N ILE A 633 -3.78 -3.63 -27.40
CA ILE A 633 -2.53 -3.60 -26.65
C ILE A 633 -2.90 -3.84 -25.19
N GLY A 634 -2.73 -5.08 -24.72
CA GLY A 634 -3.28 -5.49 -23.41
C GLY A 634 -4.80 -5.34 -23.40
N THR A 635 -5.34 -4.63 -22.40
CA THR A 635 -6.76 -4.29 -22.28
C THR A 635 -7.22 -3.20 -23.26
N TRP A 636 -6.32 -2.36 -23.76
CA TRP A 636 -6.67 -1.22 -24.62
C TRP A 636 -6.98 -1.67 -26.04
N MET A 637 -8.23 -1.52 -26.47
CA MET A 637 -8.69 -1.81 -27.83
C MET A 637 -8.38 -0.63 -28.74
N ASN A 638 -7.69 -0.86 -29.85
CA ASN A 638 -7.56 0.12 -30.92
C ASN A 638 -8.89 0.20 -31.68
N VAL A 639 -9.48 1.39 -31.69
CA VAL A 639 -10.86 1.63 -32.11
C VAL A 639 -10.91 2.70 -33.20
N SER A 640 -11.69 2.43 -34.24
CA SER A 640 -12.08 3.41 -35.27
C SER A 640 -13.59 3.65 -35.26
N VAL A 641 -13.98 4.93 -35.33
CA VAL A 641 -15.39 5.40 -35.34
C VAL A 641 -15.45 6.80 -35.96
N ASN A 642 -16.42 7.05 -36.84
CA ASN A 642 -16.66 8.35 -37.48
C ASN A 642 -15.39 9.00 -38.08
N GLY A 643 -14.56 8.20 -38.77
CA GLY A 643 -13.28 8.63 -39.36
C GLY A 643 -12.13 8.85 -38.36
N LYS A 644 -12.41 8.91 -37.05
CA LYS A 644 -11.41 9.01 -35.98
C LYS A 644 -10.91 7.62 -35.60
N THR A 645 -9.65 7.54 -35.17
CA THR A 645 -9.04 6.32 -34.61
C THR A 645 -8.30 6.66 -33.32
N GLY A 646 -8.34 5.76 -32.34
CA GLY A 646 -7.69 5.91 -31.04
C GLY A 646 -7.77 4.61 -30.24
N TYR A 647 -7.79 4.71 -28.91
CA TYR A 647 -7.87 3.57 -27.99
C TYR A 647 -8.95 3.77 -26.92
N ILE A 648 -9.57 2.67 -26.51
CA ILE A 648 -10.55 2.62 -25.41
C ILE A 648 -10.19 1.42 -24.53
N ASP A 649 -10.38 1.52 -23.21
CA ASP A 649 -10.30 0.35 -22.33
C ASP A 649 -11.36 -0.68 -22.76
N GLY A 650 -10.94 -1.92 -23.02
CA GLY A 650 -11.81 -3.03 -23.41
C GLY A 650 -12.91 -3.34 -22.40
N ALA A 651 -12.73 -3.00 -21.11
CA ALA A 651 -13.77 -3.11 -20.08
C ALA A 651 -14.99 -2.20 -20.35
N LEU A 652 -14.82 -1.14 -21.16
CA LEU A 652 -15.87 -0.20 -21.53
C LEU A 652 -16.59 -0.56 -22.84
N LEU A 653 -16.24 -1.71 -23.44
CA LEU A 653 -16.77 -2.20 -24.71
C LEU A 653 -17.46 -3.56 -24.52
N THR A 654 -18.61 -3.74 -25.17
CA THR A 654 -19.28 -5.05 -25.28
C THR A 654 -19.45 -5.46 -26.74
N PRO A 655 -19.35 -6.77 -27.07
CA PRO A 655 -19.60 -7.27 -28.42
C PRO A 655 -20.94 -6.76 -28.97
N TYR A 656 -20.93 -6.20 -30.17
CA TYR A 656 -22.14 -5.72 -30.84
C TYR A 656 -22.66 -6.76 -31.82
N THR A 657 -23.92 -7.15 -31.67
CA THR A 657 -24.67 -7.94 -32.64
C THR A 657 -25.76 -7.09 -33.26
N GLU A 658 -25.89 -7.17 -34.58
CA GLU A 658 -26.88 -6.42 -35.36
C GLU A 658 -27.97 -7.37 -35.84
N THR A 659 -29.25 -6.99 -35.69
CA THR A 659 -30.40 -7.79 -36.14
C THR A 659 -31.10 -7.07 -37.27
N LYS A 660 -30.97 -7.59 -38.50
CA LYS A 660 -31.69 -7.12 -39.68
C LYS A 660 -32.91 -8.02 -39.92
N LYS A 661 -34.11 -7.44 -39.84
CA LYS A 661 -35.34 -8.12 -40.30
C LYS A 661 -35.24 -8.36 -41.80
N ILE A 662 -35.51 -9.57 -42.24
CA ILE A 662 -35.51 -9.98 -43.66
C ILE A 662 -36.88 -10.55 -44.04
N SER A 663 -37.14 -10.68 -45.34
CA SER A 663 -38.29 -11.44 -45.82
C SER A 663 -38.19 -12.91 -45.38
N GLY A 664 -39.32 -13.56 -45.16
CA GLY A 664 -39.38 -14.91 -44.59
C GLY A 664 -38.80 -15.96 -45.53
N ALA A 665 -37.67 -16.56 -45.14
CA ALA A 665 -36.95 -17.55 -45.94
C ALA A 665 -36.90 -18.92 -45.25
N ARG A 666 -36.89 -19.99 -46.04
CA ARG A 666 -36.77 -21.38 -45.56
C ARG A 666 -35.58 -22.07 -46.22
N PHE A 667 -34.93 -22.94 -45.46
CA PHE A 667 -33.71 -23.61 -45.89
C PHE A 667 -33.73 -25.08 -45.47
N LEU A 668 -33.52 -25.96 -46.45
CA LEU A 668 -33.32 -27.40 -46.28
C LEU A 668 -31.88 -27.65 -45.81
N ALA A 669 -31.74 -28.48 -44.78
CA ALA A 669 -30.45 -28.95 -44.28
C ALA A 669 -29.87 -30.04 -45.19
N ASN A 670 -28.77 -29.75 -45.90
CA ASN A 670 -28.10 -30.74 -46.76
C ASN A 670 -27.21 -31.71 -45.94
N GLU A 671 -26.87 -31.29 -44.71
CA GLU A 671 -26.11 -32.00 -43.69
C GLU A 671 -26.74 -31.80 -42.29
N ASN A 672 -26.11 -32.29 -41.22
CA ASN A 672 -26.58 -32.06 -39.84
C ASN A 672 -26.13 -30.67 -39.34
N LEU A 673 -27.05 -29.73 -39.15
CA LEU A 673 -26.74 -28.35 -38.76
C LEU A 673 -26.71 -28.19 -37.24
N ILE A 674 -25.62 -27.62 -36.71
CA ILE A 674 -25.51 -27.25 -35.29
C ILE A 674 -26.30 -25.96 -35.04
N ILE A 675 -27.26 -26.01 -34.12
CA ILE A 675 -28.04 -24.83 -33.70
C ILE A 675 -27.39 -24.26 -32.43
N ARG A 676 -26.81 -23.06 -32.50
CA ARG A 676 -26.03 -22.47 -31.40
C ARG A 676 -26.84 -21.51 -30.53
N ASN A 677 -26.43 -21.32 -29.27
CA ASN A 677 -27.12 -20.44 -28.32
C ASN A 677 -26.91 -18.93 -28.57
N SER A 678 -25.88 -18.58 -29.35
CA SER A 678 -25.51 -17.22 -29.74
C SER A 678 -24.87 -17.24 -31.15
N PRO A 679 -24.84 -16.11 -31.89
CA PRO A 679 -24.33 -16.05 -33.26
C PRO A 679 -22.79 -15.99 -33.29
N LEU A 680 -22.15 -17.04 -32.78
CA LEU A 680 -20.70 -17.23 -32.68
C LEU A 680 -20.34 -18.68 -32.98
N GLU A 681 -19.12 -18.95 -33.43
CA GLU A 681 -18.69 -20.28 -33.90
C GLU A 681 -18.29 -21.19 -32.74
N GLU A 682 -17.77 -20.59 -31.69
CA GLU A 682 -17.44 -21.14 -30.38
C GLU A 682 -18.66 -21.32 -29.46
N ALA A 683 -19.83 -20.81 -29.85
CA ALA A 683 -21.05 -20.88 -29.03
C ALA A 683 -21.58 -22.30 -28.84
N THR A 684 -22.11 -22.59 -27.65
CA THR A 684 -22.60 -23.93 -27.29
C THR A 684 -23.79 -24.36 -28.14
N ALA A 685 -23.83 -25.64 -28.50
CA ALA A 685 -24.94 -26.24 -29.23
C ALA A 685 -26.18 -26.39 -28.33
N LEU A 686 -27.33 -25.86 -28.77
CA LEU A 686 -28.63 -26.08 -28.14
C LEU A 686 -29.29 -27.39 -28.57
N THR A 687 -29.05 -27.77 -29.83
CA THR A 687 -29.55 -28.97 -30.52
C THR A 687 -28.90 -29.08 -31.91
N THR A 688 -29.18 -30.17 -32.63
CA THR A 688 -28.77 -30.39 -34.01
C THR A 688 -30.01 -30.59 -34.88
N LEU A 689 -30.15 -29.82 -35.96
CA LEU A 689 -31.16 -30.05 -36.97
C LEU A 689 -30.63 -31.09 -37.97
N ALA A 690 -31.24 -32.27 -38.01
CA ALA A 690 -30.75 -33.36 -38.86
C ALA A 690 -30.94 -33.07 -40.35
N LYS A 691 -30.08 -33.68 -41.18
CA LYS A 691 -30.14 -33.66 -42.65
C LYS A 691 -31.55 -34.00 -43.15
N GLY A 692 -32.01 -33.27 -44.18
CA GLY A 692 -33.33 -33.43 -44.79
C GLY A 692 -34.45 -32.63 -44.11
N ASN A 693 -34.17 -31.98 -42.97
CA ASN A 693 -35.13 -31.14 -42.24
C ASN A 693 -34.99 -29.67 -42.65
N VAL A 694 -36.05 -28.88 -42.49
CA VAL A 694 -36.08 -27.47 -42.95
C VAL A 694 -36.19 -26.52 -41.75
N TYR A 695 -35.48 -25.39 -41.78
CA TYR A 695 -35.73 -24.28 -40.85
C TYR A 695 -36.37 -23.08 -41.55
N TYR A 696 -36.92 -22.16 -40.76
CA TYR A 696 -37.48 -20.88 -41.20
C TYR A 696 -36.80 -19.73 -40.46
N THR A 697 -36.63 -18.59 -41.11
CA THR A 697 -36.08 -17.38 -40.52
C THR A 697 -36.68 -16.11 -41.11
N THR A 698 -36.74 -15.07 -40.28
CA THR A 698 -37.12 -13.69 -40.64
C THR A 698 -36.07 -12.68 -40.16
N SER A 699 -34.88 -13.14 -39.75
CA SER A 699 -33.85 -12.30 -39.13
C SER A 699 -32.44 -12.78 -39.47
N LEU A 700 -31.72 -11.92 -40.20
CA LEU A 700 -30.30 -12.02 -40.43
C LEU A 700 -29.55 -11.31 -39.30
N ILE A 701 -28.56 -11.97 -38.71
CA ILE A 701 -27.81 -11.50 -37.56
C ILE A 701 -26.35 -11.34 -37.96
N THR A 702 -25.80 -10.14 -37.84
CA THR A 702 -24.36 -9.91 -38.01
C THR A 702 -23.69 -9.98 -36.64
N SER A 703 -22.72 -10.88 -36.49
CA SER A 703 -21.97 -11.06 -35.24
C SER A 703 -20.97 -9.92 -35.01
N HIS A 704 -20.39 -9.86 -33.81
CA HIS A 704 -19.27 -8.96 -33.52
C HIS A 704 -18.02 -9.28 -34.36
N THR A 705 -17.89 -10.50 -34.87
CA THR A 705 -16.83 -10.96 -35.79
C THR A 705 -17.17 -10.73 -37.28
N ASN A 706 -18.28 -10.03 -37.58
CA ASN A 706 -18.83 -9.80 -38.93
C ASN A 706 -19.34 -11.05 -39.67
N LYS A 707 -19.38 -12.23 -39.04
CA LYS A 707 -20.06 -13.42 -39.59
C LYS A 707 -21.58 -13.21 -39.60
N GLN A 708 -22.26 -13.81 -40.58
CA GLN A 708 -23.71 -13.76 -40.72
C GLN A 708 -24.37 -15.05 -40.24
N TRP A 709 -25.51 -14.90 -39.56
CA TRP A 709 -26.26 -16.00 -38.95
C TRP A 709 -27.76 -15.82 -39.19
N HIS A 710 -28.47 -16.90 -39.49
CA HIS A 710 -29.93 -16.93 -39.41
C HIS A 710 -30.36 -17.21 -37.98
N LYS A 711 -31.24 -16.36 -37.43
CA LYS A 711 -31.96 -16.66 -36.17
C LYS A 711 -33.12 -17.60 -36.48
N VAL A 712 -33.20 -18.72 -35.76
CA VAL A 712 -34.16 -19.81 -35.99
C VAL A 712 -34.80 -20.27 -34.68
N THR A 713 -35.92 -20.98 -34.78
CA THR A 713 -36.58 -21.62 -33.62
C THR A 713 -36.89 -23.08 -33.94
N ILE A 714 -36.31 -24.02 -33.19
CA ILE A 714 -36.42 -25.47 -33.38
C ILE A 714 -37.01 -26.07 -32.10
N ASN A 715 -38.21 -26.68 -32.18
CA ASN A 715 -38.99 -27.16 -31.02
C ASN A 715 -39.02 -26.15 -29.85
N GLY A 716 -39.40 -24.89 -30.13
CA GLY A 716 -39.46 -23.81 -29.15
C GLY A 716 -38.10 -23.22 -28.74
N LYS A 717 -36.99 -23.96 -28.85
CA LYS A 717 -35.65 -23.43 -28.59
C LYS A 717 -35.25 -22.46 -29.69
N THR A 718 -34.98 -21.20 -29.34
CA THR A 718 -34.47 -20.19 -30.28
C THR A 718 -32.95 -20.17 -30.26
N GLY A 719 -32.33 -20.16 -31.44
CA GLY A 719 -30.87 -20.20 -31.62
C GLY A 719 -30.44 -19.67 -32.98
N TYR A 720 -29.21 -19.98 -33.37
CA TYR A 720 -28.55 -19.39 -34.54
C TYR A 720 -27.87 -20.46 -35.41
N VAL A 721 -27.91 -20.27 -36.73
CA VAL A 721 -27.26 -21.10 -37.76
C VAL A 721 -26.38 -20.20 -38.63
N ASP A 722 -25.13 -20.59 -38.89
CA ASP A 722 -24.22 -19.84 -39.77
C ASP A 722 -24.80 -19.84 -41.20
N THR A 723 -24.83 -18.69 -41.89
CA THR A 723 -25.39 -18.60 -43.25
C THR A 723 -24.57 -19.38 -44.29
N ASN A 724 -23.35 -19.78 -43.96
CA ASN A 724 -22.46 -20.56 -44.82
C ASN A 724 -22.59 -22.08 -44.61
N ALA A 725 -23.43 -22.56 -43.68
CA ALA A 725 -23.66 -23.98 -43.45
C ALA A 725 -24.41 -24.63 -44.64
N SER A 726 -24.15 -25.92 -44.92
CA SER A 726 -24.61 -26.56 -46.16
C SER A 726 -26.13 -26.69 -46.20
N THR A 727 -26.76 -25.76 -46.93
CA THR A 727 -28.21 -25.59 -46.96
C THR A 727 -28.69 -25.18 -48.35
N SER A 728 -29.92 -25.57 -48.68
CA SER A 728 -30.57 -25.22 -49.94
C SER A 728 -31.83 -24.39 -49.65
N LYS A 729 -32.01 -23.23 -50.29
CA LYS A 729 -33.26 -22.48 -50.20
C LYS A 729 -34.41 -23.35 -50.71
N ILE A 730 -35.53 -23.36 -49.99
CA ILE A 730 -36.72 -24.14 -50.36
C ILE A 730 -37.97 -23.28 -50.15
N ASP A 731 -38.92 -23.33 -51.07
CA ASP A 731 -40.10 -22.48 -51.04
C ASP A 731 -41.34 -23.20 -50.46
N TYR A 732 -42.33 -22.41 -50.06
CA TYR A 732 -43.65 -22.90 -49.66
C TYR A 732 -44.60 -22.76 -50.85
N VAL A 733 -45.22 -23.86 -51.25
CA VAL A 733 -46.22 -23.90 -52.32
C VAL A 733 -47.59 -24.01 -51.67
N SER A 734 -48.51 -23.07 -51.94
CA SER A 734 -49.91 -23.23 -51.49
C SER A 734 -50.54 -24.44 -52.19
N LYS A 735 -51.49 -25.08 -51.52
CA LYS A 735 -52.30 -26.15 -52.09
C LYS A 735 -53.74 -25.87 -51.71
N ASP A 736 -54.58 -25.77 -52.73
CA ASP A 736 -55.99 -25.51 -52.59
C ASP A 736 -56.72 -26.76 -53.11
N SER A 737 -57.74 -27.23 -52.38
CA SER A 737 -58.56 -28.40 -52.73
C SER A 737 -57.84 -29.76 -52.92
N LEU A 738 -56.63 -29.94 -52.35
CA LEU A 738 -55.89 -31.21 -52.41
C LEU A 738 -56.22 -32.13 -51.23
N TYR A 739 -57.00 -33.19 -51.47
CA TYR A 739 -57.31 -34.22 -50.47
C TYR A 739 -56.36 -35.43 -50.58
N VAL A 740 -55.94 -35.94 -49.42
CA VAL A 740 -55.06 -37.12 -49.30
C VAL A 740 -55.55 -38.07 -48.20
N ARG A 741 -55.34 -39.37 -48.39
CA ARG A 741 -55.59 -40.43 -47.41
C ARG A 741 -54.28 -40.93 -46.82
N ALA A 742 -54.21 -41.11 -45.50
CA ALA A 742 -53.11 -41.80 -44.85
C ALA A 742 -53.14 -43.31 -45.14
N THR A 743 -52.04 -43.87 -45.67
CA THR A 743 -51.92 -45.31 -45.91
C THR A 743 -51.54 -46.07 -44.64
N SER A 744 -50.74 -45.43 -43.77
CA SER A 744 -50.35 -45.91 -42.44
C SER A 744 -50.49 -44.79 -41.40
N PRO A 745 -50.42 -45.09 -40.09
CA PRO A 745 -50.44 -44.06 -39.04
C PRO A 745 -49.36 -42.99 -39.28
N THR A 746 -49.78 -41.79 -39.68
CA THR A 746 -48.93 -40.76 -40.27
C THR A 746 -48.65 -39.64 -39.26
N PRO A 747 -47.40 -39.45 -38.79
CA PRO A 747 -47.08 -38.43 -37.80
C PRO A 747 -47.17 -37.01 -38.37
N LEU A 748 -48.00 -36.16 -37.77
CA LEU A 748 -48.13 -34.73 -38.09
C LEU A 748 -47.19 -33.93 -37.17
N ARG A 749 -46.09 -33.40 -37.73
CA ARG A 749 -45.02 -32.72 -36.97
C ARG A 749 -45.20 -31.21 -36.91
N SER A 750 -44.67 -30.57 -35.88
CA SER A 750 -44.81 -29.11 -35.66
C SER A 750 -44.18 -28.27 -36.77
N TYR A 751 -43.12 -28.79 -37.41
CA TYR A 751 -42.56 -28.25 -38.63
C TYR A 751 -41.95 -29.36 -39.50
N VAL A 752 -41.37 -28.97 -40.64
CA VAL A 752 -40.90 -29.84 -41.71
C VAL A 752 -39.61 -30.60 -41.31
N GLY A 753 -39.76 -31.89 -40.98
CA GLY A 753 -38.62 -32.79 -40.78
C GLY A 753 -38.66 -33.64 -39.50
N SER A 754 -37.81 -34.66 -39.45
CA SER A 754 -37.73 -35.66 -38.36
C SER A 754 -37.34 -35.08 -36.99
N SER A 755 -36.55 -33.99 -36.96
CA SER A 755 -36.17 -33.30 -35.71
C SER A 755 -37.34 -32.61 -35.01
N TYR A 756 -38.47 -32.38 -35.69
CA TYR A 756 -39.61 -31.66 -35.12
C TYR A 756 -40.58 -32.59 -34.39
N GLN A 757 -41.07 -32.15 -33.23
CA GLN A 757 -41.99 -32.94 -32.40
C GLN A 757 -43.30 -33.29 -33.13
N VAL A 758 -43.82 -34.49 -32.87
CA VAL A 758 -45.13 -34.93 -33.37
C VAL A 758 -46.22 -34.26 -32.53
N VAL A 759 -47.20 -33.63 -33.17
CA VAL A 759 -48.30 -32.90 -32.52
C VAL A 759 -49.55 -33.79 -32.40
N THR A 760 -49.76 -34.65 -33.40
CA THR A 760 -50.71 -35.77 -33.42
C THR A 760 -50.30 -36.78 -34.51
N THR A 761 -50.93 -37.94 -34.54
CA THR A 761 -50.79 -38.93 -35.61
C THR A 761 -52.12 -39.08 -36.32
N ILE A 762 -52.13 -38.99 -37.64
CA ILE A 762 -53.31 -39.23 -38.49
C ILE A 762 -53.46 -40.75 -38.65
N PRO A 763 -54.57 -41.37 -38.22
CA PRO A 763 -54.79 -42.82 -38.39
C PRO A 763 -54.80 -43.24 -39.86
N SER A 764 -54.47 -44.51 -40.14
CA SER A 764 -54.62 -45.08 -41.48
C SER A 764 -56.08 -44.97 -41.96
N ASN A 765 -56.27 -44.80 -43.26
CA ASN A 765 -57.53 -44.58 -43.96
C ASN A 765 -58.27 -43.26 -43.68
N VAL A 766 -57.77 -42.38 -42.83
CA VAL A 766 -58.35 -41.03 -42.66
C VAL A 766 -57.99 -40.14 -43.85
N VAL A 767 -59.00 -39.43 -44.38
CA VAL A 767 -58.87 -38.40 -45.42
C VAL A 767 -58.67 -37.03 -44.78
N VAL A 768 -57.72 -36.25 -45.30
CA VAL A 768 -57.39 -34.89 -44.83
C VAL A 768 -57.12 -33.94 -46.00
N ASN A 769 -57.37 -32.65 -45.78
CA ASN A 769 -57.08 -31.58 -46.76
C ASN A 769 -55.64 -31.04 -46.56
N VAL A 770 -54.92 -30.84 -47.67
CA VAL A 770 -53.57 -30.27 -47.73
C VAL A 770 -53.65 -28.80 -48.10
N THR A 771 -53.19 -27.93 -47.19
CA THR A 771 -53.21 -26.45 -47.33
C THR A 771 -51.89 -25.87 -47.87
N GLY A 772 -50.91 -26.71 -48.16
CA GLY A 772 -49.61 -26.31 -48.69
C GLY A 772 -48.55 -27.40 -48.63
N GLN A 773 -47.38 -27.10 -49.17
CA GLN A 773 -46.27 -28.05 -49.32
C GLN A 773 -44.92 -27.34 -49.15
N ILE A 774 -43.99 -28.00 -48.46
CA ILE A 774 -42.56 -27.64 -48.44
C ILE A 774 -41.78 -28.93 -48.77
N GLY A 775 -41.24 -29.02 -49.98
CA GLY A 775 -40.57 -30.22 -50.47
C GLY A 775 -41.47 -31.46 -50.38
N GLN A 776 -41.01 -32.50 -49.67
CA GLN A 776 -41.73 -33.76 -49.48
C GLN A 776 -42.71 -33.75 -48.29
N TRP A 777 -43.09 -32.58 -47.77
CA TRP A 777 -43.96 -32.46 -46.59
C TRP A 777 -45.21 -31.61 -46.89
N TYR A 778 -46.38 -32.18 -46.63
CA TYR A 778 -47.69 -31.54 -46.77
C TYR A 778 -48.14 -30.90 -45.46
N LYS A 779 -48.63 -29.65 -45.55
CA LYS A 779 -49.20 -28.90 -44.43
C LYS A 779 -50.67 -29.26 -44.25
N ILE A 780 -50.98 -29.97 -43.18
CA ILE A 780 -52.30 -30.55 -42.89
C ILE A 780 -52.79 -30.04 -41.53
N SER A 781 -54.11 -29.96 -41.38
CA SER A 781 -54.77 -29.80 -40.07
C SER A 781 -55.64 -31.03 -39.79
N TYR A 782 -55.51 -31.58 -38.58
CA TYR A 782 -56.26 -32.76 -38.13
C TYR A 782 -56.58 -32.63 -36.63
N GLN A 783 -57.84 -32.86 -36.23
CA GLN A 783 -58.31 -32.69 -34.84
C GLN A 783 -57.89 -31.34 -34.22
N GLY A 784 -58.08 -30.24 -34.96
CA GLY A 784 -57.68 -28.88 -34.55
C GLY A 784 -56.16 -28.60 -34.55
N LYS A 785 -55.32 -29.61 -34.71
CA LYS A 785 -53.85 -29.50 -34.71
C LYS A 785 -53.33 -29.36 -36.13
N SER A 786 -52.66 -28.24 -36.42
CA SER A 786 -51.96 -28.02 -37.69
C SER A 786 -50.48 -28.41 -37.61
N GLY A 787 -49.95 -28.97 -38.69
CA GLY A 787 -48.54 -29.34 -38.80
C GLY A 787 -48.16 -29.82 -40.20
N TYR A 788 -47.07 -30.57 -40.29
CA TYR A 788 -46.51 -31.10 -41.53
C TYR A 788 -46.35 -32.63 -41.45
N ALA A 789 -46.90 -33.33 -42.43
CA ALA A 789 -46.76 -34.78 -42.59
C ALA A 789 -45.95 -35.11 -43.85
N TYR A 790 -45.20 -36.21 -43.81
CA TYR A 790 -44.41 -36.67 -44.96
C TYR A 790 -45.34 -37.21 -46.06
N ASN A 791 -45.13 -36.79 -47.31
CA ASN A 791 -46.04 -37.16 -48.40
C ASN A 791 -45.95 -38.65 -48.79
N GLY A 792 -44.85 -39.35 -48.49
CA GLY A 792 -44.70 -40.78 -48.79
C GLY A 792 -45.59 -41.73 -47.96
N THR A 793 -46.30 -41.26 -46.93
CA THR A 793 -47.34 -42.04 -46.20
C THR A 793 -48.76 -41.60 -46.55
N LEU A 794 -48.92 -40.80 -47.61
CA LEU A 794 -50.17 -40.16 -48.03
C LEU A 794 -50.42 -40.41 -49.53
N VAL A 795 -51.66 -40.73 -49.91
CA VAL A 795 -52.08 -40.88 -51.32
C VAL A 795 -53.22 -39.94 -51.67
N THR A 796 -53.17 -39.30 -52.84
CA THR A 796 -54.23 -38.39 -53.32
C THR A 796 -55.57 -39.12 -53.45
N THR A 797 -56.67 -38.46 -53.09
CA THR A 797 -58.01 -39.05 -53.11
C THR A 797 -59.11 -37.98 -53.21
N SER A 798 -60.38 -38.39 -53.23
CA SER A 798 -61.56 -37.51 -53.10
C SER A 798 -61.86 -37.19 -51.64
N SER A 799 -62.53 -36.06 -51.36
CA SER A 799 -62.89 -35.69 -49.97
C SER A 799 -63.81 -36.72 -49.31
N LYS A 800 -64.80 -37.23 -50.05
CA LYS A 800 -65.64 -38.38 -49.69
C LYS A 800 -65.09 -39.63 -50.36
N LEU A 801 -64.76 -40.66 -49.59
CA LEU A 801 -64.18 -41.91 -50.07
C LEU A 801 -65.00 -43.12 -49.61
N ASN A 802 -65.42 -43.97 -50.56
CA ASN A 802 -66.01 -45.28 -50.29
C ASN A 802 -64.98 -46.38 -50.60
N VAL A 803 -64.77 -47.30 -49.66
CA VAL A 803 -63.90 -48.49 -49.78
C VAL A 803 -64.78 -49.74 -49.73
N TYR A 804 -64.72 -50.57 -50.77
CA TYR A 804 -65.59 -51.75 -50.90
C TYR A 804 -64.78 -53.04 -50.74
N ASN A 805 -65.02 -53.76 -49.63
CA ASN A 805 -64.48 -55.08 -49.36
C ASN A 805 -65.49 -56.16 -49.78
N SER A 806 -65.00 -57.30 -50.27
CA SER A 806 -65.80 -58.51 -50.50
C SER A 806 -65.43 -59.56 -49.45
N ILE A 807 -66.42 -60.06 -48.71
CA ILE A 807 -66.25 -61.03 -47.62
C ILE A 807 -66.86 -62.37 -48.04
N ALA A 808 -66.03 -63.37 -48.33
CA ALA A 808 -66.50 -64.70 -48.69
C ALA A 808 -67.21 -65.38 -47.51
N THR A 809 -68.37 -65.98 -47.76
CA THR A 809 -69.14 -66.76 -46.77
C THR A 809 -69.02 -68.25 -47.05
N PRO A 810 -69.05 -69.14 -46.04
CA PRO A 810 -68.88 -70.58 -46.22
C PRO A 810 -70.13 -71.33 -46.74
N TYR A 811 -71.21 -70.61 -47.10
CA TYR A 811 -72.47 -71.19 -47.55
C TYR A 811 -72.86 -70.69 -48.94
N THR A 812 -73.58 -71.52 -49.70
CA THR A 812 -74.33 -71.06 -50.88
C THR A 812 -75.54 -70.24 -50.46
N PHE A 813 -76.04 -69.36 -51.34
CA PHE A 813 -77.20 -68.52 -51.02
C PHE A 813 -78.45 -69.34 -50.69
N ASP A 814 -78.69 -70.44 -51.41
CA ASP A 814 -79.83 -71.34 -51.15
C ASP A 814 -79.77 -72.03 -49.78
N ASN A 815 -78.59 -72.49 -49.35
CA ASN A 815 -78.44 -73.11 -48.03
C ASN A 815 -78.59 -72.07 -46.90
N PHE A 816 -78.04 -70.87 -47.12
CA PHE A 816 -78.28 -69.72 -46.25
C PHE A 816 -79.78 -69.42 -46.11
N ILE A 817 -80.50 -69.23 -47.22
CA ILE A 817 -81.95 -68.94 -47.22
C ILE A 817 -82.74 -70.09 -46.57
N SER A 818 -82.47 -71.34 -46.92
CA SER A 818 -83.13 -72.50 -46.31
C SER A 818 -82.94 -72.54 -44.79
N THR A 819 -81.79 -72.09 -44.29
CA THR A 819 -81.52 -71.98 -42.85
C THR A 819 -82.29 -70.81 -42.21
N GLN A 820 -82.44 -69.67 -42.89
CA GLN A 820 -83.31 -68.57 -42.42
C GLN A 820 -84.77 -69.03 -42.28
N MET A 821 -85.32 -69.73 -43.28
CA MET A 821 -86.73 -70.12 -43.30
C MET A 821 -87.10 -71.20 -42.26
N LYS A 822 -86.10 -71.90 -41.70
CA LYS A 822 -86.27 -72.92 -40.65
C LYS A 822 -86.29 -72.36 -39.22
N LEU A 823 -86.13 -71.05 -39.04
CA LEU A 823 -86.21 -70.39 -37.73
C LEU A 823 -87.66 -70.42 -37.18
N ASN A 824 -87.79 -70.34 -35.86
CA ASN A 824 -89.07 -70.20 -35.17
C ASN A 824 -89.02 -69.03 -34.15
N PRO A 825 -89.71 -67.89 -34.42
CA PRO A 825 -90.41 -67.57 -35.66
C PRO A 825 -89.44 -67.48 -36.86
N SER A 826 -89.94 -67.75 -38.06
CA SER A 826 -89.21 -67.49 -39.29
C SER A 826 -89.11 -65.97 -39.56
N PRO A 827 -88.26 -65.49 -40.49
CA PRO A 827 -88.16 -64.07 -40.81
C PRO A 827 -89.54 -63.43 -41.01
N GLN A 828 -89.79 -62.30 -40.34
CA GLN A 828 -91.09 -61.64 -40.31
C GLN A 828 -91.11 -60.38 -41.17
N THR A 829 -92.29 -59.88 -41.49
CA THR A 829 -92.51 -58.67 -42.28
C THR A 829 -93.84 -57.99 -41.95
N ASP A 830 -93.90 -56.68 -42.18
CA ASP A 830 -95.09 -55.84 -42.06
C ASP A 830 -95.82 -55.62 -43.41
N LEU A 831 -95.32 -56.21 -44.51
CA LEU A 831 -95.87 -56.05 -45.87
C LEU A 831 -97.34 -56.48 -45.99
N TYR A 832 -97.74 -57.56 -45.30
CA TYR A 832 -99.03 -58.21 -45.56
C TYR A 832 -100.20 -57.71 -44.69
N LYS A 833 -100.02 -56.63 -43.91
CA LYS A 833 -101.03 -56.08 -42.97
C LYS A 833 -102.41 -55.75 -43.56
N ASN A 834 -102.47 -55.56 -44.89
CA ASN A 834 -103.70 -55.32 -45.65
C ASN A 834 -104.00 -56.42 -46.71
N LYS A 835 -103.31 -57.56 -46.67
CA LYS A 835 -103.50 -58.69 -47.59
C LYS A 835 -104.59 -59.63 -47.06
N MET A 836 -105.44 -60.14 -47.95
CA MET A 836 -106.41 -61.19 -47.62
C MET A 836 -105.72 -62.57 -47.62
N MET A 837 -106.10 -63.42 -46.67
CA MET A 837 -105.45 -64.68 -46.30
C MET A 837 -106.50 -65.74 -45.98
N TYR A 838 -106.09 -66.96 -45.67
CA TYR A 838 -106.99 -68.11 -45.51
C TYR A 838 -106.88 -68.73 -44.11
N VAL A 839 -108.01 -69.15 -43.54
CA VAL A 839 -108.08 -69.95 -42.29
C VAL A 839 -109.02 -71.14 -42.50
N SER A 840 -108.74 -72.30 -41.91
CA SER A 840 -109.57 -73.50 -42.17
C SER A 840 -110.96 -73.37 -41.55
N SER A 841 -112.01 -73.69 -42.32
CA SER A 841 -113.41 -73.56 -41.91
C SER A 841 -113.79 -74.50 -40.77
N MET A 842 -113.05 -75.59 -40.57
CA MET A 842 -113.28 -76.57 -39.47
C MET A 842 -113.13 -75.95 -38.07
N TYR A 843 -112.32 -74.89 -37.96
CA TYR A 843 -111.90 -74.27 -36.69
C TYR A 843 -112.49 -72.87 -36.46
N VAL A 844 -113.54 -72.52 -37.22
CA VAL A 844 -114.22 -71.23 -37.19
C VAL A 844 -115.71 -71.49 -36.92
N ARG A 845 -116.28 -70.83 -35.91
CA ARG A 845 -117.70 -70.99 -35.54
C ARG A 845 -118.43 -69.66 -35.54
N PHE A 846 -119.62 -69.67 -36.15
CA PHE A 846 -120.55 -68.55 -36.17
C PHE A 846 -121.49 -68.60 -34.97
N GLY A 847 -121.91 -67.43 -34.48
CA GLY A 847 -122.82 -67.28 -33.34
C GLY A 847 -124.29 -67.55 -33.67
N GLY A 848 -124.60 -68.63 -34.41
CA GLY A 848 -125.97 -69.00 -34.80
C GLY A 848 -126.41 -68.53 -36.19
N SER A 849 -125.49 -68.19 -37.09
CA SER A 849 -125.80 -67.84 -38.49
C SER A 849 -125.52 -69.01 -39.44
N GLU A 850 -126.40 -69.21 -40.43
CA GLU A 850 -126.08 -70.00 -41.63
C GLU A 850 -125.11 -69.24 -42.56
N ASP A 851 -124.47 -69.97 -43.47
CA ASP A 851 -123.30 -69.66 -44.34
C ASP A 851 -122.82 -68.18 -44.44
N PRO A 852 -121.51 -67.88 -44.24
CA PRO A 852 -121.07 -66.53 -43.89
C PRO A 852 -121.18 -65.52 -45.03
N VAL A 853 -122.01 -64.51 -44.81
CA VAL A 853 -122.05 -63.27 -45.59
C VAL A 853 -120.73 -62.48 -45.46
N ASN A 854 -120.44 -61.63 -46.44
CA ASN A 854 -119.24 -60.81 -46.57
C ASN A 854 -118.88 -60.03 -45.29
N GLY A 855 -117.87 -60.49 -44.55
CA GLY A 855 -117.37 -59.86 -43.33
C GLY A 855 -118.09 -60.30 -42.05
N THR A 856 -118.71 -61.49 -42.03
CA THR A 856 -119.28 -62.13 -40.84
C THR A 856 -118.23 -62.28 -39.72
N LEU A 857 -118.61 -61.97 -38.48
CA LEU A 857 -117.78 -62.17 -37.29
C LEU A 857 -117.87 -63.63 -36.81
N ALA A 858 -116.74 -64.25 -36.51
CA ALA A 858 -116.67 -65.65 -36.11
C ALA A 858 -115.58 -65.90 -35.06
N THR A 859 -115.78 -66.92 -34.22
CA THR A 859 -114.86 -67.28 -33.14
C THR A 859 -113.93 -68.41 -33.58
N VAL A 860 -112.64 -68.27 -33.29
CA VAL A 860 -111.64 -69.34 -33.43
C VAL A 860 -111.93 -70.43 -32.40
N SER A 861 -112.48 -71.56 -32.87
CA SER A 861 -112.95 -72.67 -32.04
C SER A 861 -111.93 -73.81 -31.87
N SER A 862 -110.74 -73.68 -32.45
CA SER A 862 -109.64 -74.62 -32.18
C SER A 862 -109.15 -74.48 -30.74
N THR A 863 -108.73 -75.60 -30.14
CA THR A 863 -108.03 -75.63 -28.85
C THR A 863 -106.56 -75.19 -28.97
N THR A 864 -106.01 -75.20 -30.17
CA THR A 864 -104.66 -74.73 -30.53
C THR A 864 -104.72 -73.53 -31.49
N PRO A 865 -103.66 -72.72 -31.64
CA PRO A 865 -103.69 -71.54 -32.50
C PRO A 865 -103.98 -71.88 -33.98
N LEU A 866 -104.89 -71.12 -34.59
CA LEU A 866 -105.38 -71.34 -35.95
C LEU A 866 -104.48 -70.66 -36.98
N ASN A 867 -103.82 -71.46 -37.81
CA ASN A 867 -102.93 -71.00 -38.88
C ASN A 867 -103.64 -70.09 -39.90
N ILE A 868 -103.07 -68.89 -40.09
CA ILE A 868 -103.39 -67.93 -41.14
C ILE A 868 -102.48 -68.22 -42.34
N ARG A 869 -103.04 -68.49 -43.51
CA ARG A 869 -102.32 -69.09 -44.65
C ARG A 869 -102.35 -68.26 -45.93
N SER A 870 -101.42 -68.54 -46.83
CA SER A 870 -101.31 -67.89 -48.14
C SER A 870 -102.30 -68.42 -49.20
N GLY A 871 -102.84 -69.63 -49.03
CA GLY A 871 -103.81 -70.23 -49.94
C GLY A 871 -104.83 -71.12 -49.21
N ALA A 872 -105.85 -71.57 -49.95
CA ALA A 872 -106.88 -72.49 -49.45
C ALA A 872 -106.40 -73.97 -49.42
N ALA A 873 -105.20 -74.21 -48.84
CA ALA A 873 -104.59 -75.53 -48.75
C ALA A 873 -103.79 -75.71 -47.45
N THR A 874 -103.72 -76.93 -46.92
CA THR A 874 -103.16 -77.27 -45.60
C THR A 874 -101.63 -77.32 -45.55
N ASP A 875 -100.98 -77.37 -46.70
CA ASP A 875 -99.53 -77.27 -46.93
C ASP A 875 -99.06 -75.82 -47.17
N SER A 876 -99.96 -74.94 -47.63
CA SER A 876 -99.63 -73.56 -47.98
C SER A 876 -99.07 -72.71 -46.81
N HIS A 877 -98.16 -71.79 -47.14
CA HIS A 877 -97.36 -70.98 -46.21
C HIS A 877 -98.19 -70.33 -45.10
N ILE A 878 -97.70 -70.43 -43.87
CA ILE A 878 -98.35 -69.92 -42.67
C ILE A 878 -97.81 -68.53 -42.36
N TYR A 879 -98.59 -67.49 -42.67
CA TYR A 879 -98.29 -66.09 -42.35
C TYR A 879 -98.31 -65.80 -40.85
N GLY A 880 -99.12 -66.51 -40.07
CA GLY A 880 -99.25 -66.29 -38.63
C GLY A 880 -100.32 -67.18 -38.03
N GLN A 881 -100.76 -66.87 -36.81
CA GLN A 881 -101.79 -67.63 -36.11
C GLN A 881 -102.75 -66.71 -35.35
N PHE A 882 -104.04 -67.05 -35.36
CA PHE A 882 -105.00 -66.52 -34.38
C PHE A 882 -105.05 -67.43 -33.16
N GLN A 883 -105.13 -66.85 -31.96
CA GLN A 883 -105.19 -67.61 -30.72
C GLN A 883 -106.60 -68.20 -30.48
N PRO A 884 -106.73 -69.33 -29.75
CA PRO A 884 -108.02 -69.87 -29.34
C PRO A 884 -108.96 -68.81 -28.74
N LYS A 885 -110.26 -68.91 -29.04
CA LYS A 885 -111.32 -67.98 -28.60
C LYS A 885 -111.23 -66.54 -29.14
N GLN A 886 -110.24 -66.18 -29.96
CA GLN A 886 -110.23 -64.87 -30.63
C GLN A 886 -111.40 -64.75 -31.61
N MET A 887 -111.97 -63.55 -31.74
CA MET A 887 -112.95 -63.22 -32.76
C MET A 887 -112.26 -62.63 -33.98
N ILE A 888 -112.64 -63.08 -35.18
CA ILE A 888 -112.09 -62.67 -36.47
C ILE A 888 -113.22 -62.42 -37.46
N LYS A 889 -112.98 -61.64 -38.52
CA LYS A 889 -113.93 -61.53 -39.64
C LYS A 889 -113.54 -62.47 -40.78
N VAL A 890 -114.53 -63.18 -41.31
CA VAL A 890 -114.41 -63.99 -42.53
C VAL A 890 -115.28 -63.44 -43.65
N TYR A 891 -114.84 -63.61 -44.90
CA TYR A 891 -115.37 -62.86 -46.04
C TYR A 891 -115.97 -63.75 -47.15
N GLN A 892 -115.36 -64.89 -47.45
CA GLN A 892 -115.81 -65.83 -48.47
C GLN A 892 -115.37 -67.27 -48.10
N ARG A 893 -116.19 -68.28 -48.38
CA ARG A 893 -115.78 -69.70 -48.33
C ARG A 893 -115.12 -70.12 -49.63
N ILE A 894 -113.95 -70.76 -49.55
CA ILE A 894 -113.19 -71.29 -50.68
C ILE A 894 -112.67 -72.68 -50.27
N GLY A 895 -113.34 -73.74 -50.74
CA GLY A 895 -113.11 -75.09 -50.24
C GLY A 895 -113.31 -75.17 -48.72
N ASP A 896 -112.43 -75.88 -48.02
CA ASP A 896 -112.45 -76.00 -46.54
C ASP A 896 -111.73 -74.86 -45.81
N PHE A 897 -111.74 -73.67 -46.42
CA PHE A 897 -111.16 -72.45 -45.89
C PHE A 897 -112.12 -71.27 -46.01
N TYR A 898 -111.96 -70.31 -45.10
CA TYR A 898 -112.53 -68.97 -45.20
C TYR A 898 -111.43 -67.95 -45.48
N THR A 899 -111.74 -66.95 -46.30
CA THR A 899 -110.88 -65.78 -46.48
C THR A 899 -111.04 -64.80 -45.31
N THR A 900 -109.95 -64.17 -44.89
CA THR A 900 -109.87 -63.28 -43.73
C THR A 900 -108.73 -62.25 -43.90
N TYR A 901 -108.77 -61.16 -43.14
CA TYR A 901 -107.61 -60.28 -42.96
C TYR A 901 -106.90 -60.65 -41.65
N PRO A 902 -105.58 -60.41 -41.50
CA PRO A 902 -104.84 -60.70 -40.27
C PRO A 902 -105.19 -59.71 -39.14
N ARG A 903 -106.44 -59.74 -38.67
CA ARG A 903 -107.03 -58.78 -37.72
C ARG A 903 -107.90 -59.49 -36.68
N VAL A 904 -107.68 -59.16 -35.41
CA VAL A 904 -108.47 -59.65 -34.28
C VAL A 904 -109.48 -58.59 -33.87
N TYR A 905 -110.73 -59.00 -33.65
CA TYR A 905 -111.78 -58.15 -33.11
C TYR A 905 -111.80 -58.17 -31.58
N THR A 906 -111.94 -57.01 -30.96
CA THR A 906 -112.19 -56.87 -29.51
C THR A 906 -113.26 -55.81 -29.27
N SER A 907 -114.04 -55.99 -28.20
CA SER A 907 -115.11 -55.05 -27.81
C SER A 907 -114.59 -53.68 -27.34
N SER A 908 -113.32 -53.57 -26.95
CA SER A 908 -112.72 -52.35 -26.40
C SER A 908 -111.97 -51.50 -27.43
N THR A 909 -111.44 -52.08 -28.52
CA THR A 909 -110.65 -51.34 -29.54
C THR A 909 -111.12 -51.53 -30.98
N GLY A 910 -112.20 -52.28 -31.20
CA GLY A 910 -112.64 -52.64 -32.54
C GLY A 910 -111.70 -53.67 -33.17
N TYR A 911 -110.82 -53.27 -34.07
CA TYR A 911 -109.90 -54.18 -34.78
C TYR A 911 -108.44 -53.83 -34.54
N TRP A 912 -107.69 -54.79 -34.01
CA TRP A 912 -106.23 -54.74 -33.99
C TRP A 912 -105.66 -55.61 -35.13
N THR A 913 -104.67 -55.09 -35.85
CA THR A 913 -104.01 -55.81 -36.97
C THR A 913 -102.72 -56.45 -36.51
N LEU A 914 -102.51 -57.72 -36.86
CA LEU A 914 -101.24 -58.42 -36.66
C LEU A 914 -100.17 -57.75 -37.52
N GLY A 915 -99.37 -56.87 -36.90
CA GLY A 915 -98.39 -56.03 -37.60
C GLY A 915 -97.15 -56.79 -38.10
N TRP A 916 -96.88 -57.99 -37.58
CA TRP A 916 -95.75 -58.84 -37.95
C TRP A 916 -96.24 -60.23 -38.33
N LEU A 917 -95.86 -60.69 -39.52
CA LEU A 917 -96.26 -61.97 -40.09
C LEU A 917 -95.05 -62.63 -40.76
N ASN A 918 -94.99 -63.96 -40.77
CA ASN A 918 -93.91 -64.73 -41.38
C ASN A 918 -93.79 -64.44 -42.89
N ALA A 919 -92.63 -63.98 -43.34
CA ALA A 919 -92.34 -63.66 -44.73
C ALA A 919 -92.35 -64.91 -45.63
N LEU A 920 -92.64 -64.71 -46.92
CA LEU A 920 -92.39 -65.72 -47.95
C LEU A 920 -90.88 -65.85 -48.23
N GLU A 921 -90.44 -67.04 -48.61
CA GLU A 921 -89.04 -67.27 -49.02
C GLU A 921 -88.62 -66.36 -50.19
N SER A 922 -89.52 -66.07 -51.12
CA SER A 922 -89.32 -65.10 -52.21
C SER A 922 -88.89 -63.73 -51.71
N ASP A 923 -89.48 -63.28 -50.60
CA ASP A 923 -89.34 -61.92 -50.12
C ASP A 923 -88.04 -61.82 -49.30
N VAL A 924 -87.74 -62.86 -48.50
CA VAL A 924 -86.44 -63.05 -47.83
C VAL A 924 -85.30 -63.12 -48.87
N ARG A 925 -85.47 -63.87 -49.97
CA ARG A 925 -84.51 -63.92 -51.11
C ARG A 925 -84.33 -62.57 -51.82
N ASN A 926 -85.29 -61.66 -51.71
CA ASN A 926 -85.20 -60.33 -52.33
C ASN A 926 -84.50 -59.32 -51.42
N VAL A 927 -84.68 -59.40 -50.09
CA VAL A 927 -84.02 -58.47 -49.14
C VAL A 927 -82.66 -58.96 -48.63
N ALA A 928 -82.38 -60.27 -48.69
CA ALA A 928 -81.15 -60.85 -48.16
C ALA A 928 -80.04 -61.07 -49.21
N ASP A 929 -80.28 -60.81 -50.50
CA ASP A 929 -79.28 -60.94 -51.57
C ASP A 929 -78.42 -59.66 -51.68
N PRO A 930 -77.11 -59.69 -51.38
CA PRO A 930 -76.24 -58.52 -51.46
C PRO A 930 -76.10 -57.95 -52.88
N LEU A 931 -76.33 -58.75 -53.92
CA LEU A 931 -76.19 -58.33 -55.32
C LEU A 931 -77.38 -57.48 -55.81
N LYS A 932 -78.53 -57.53 -55.12
CA LYS A 932 -79.73 -56.72 -55.44
C LYS A 932 -79.67 -55.29 -54.89
N VAL A 933 -78.67 -54.95 -54.06
CA VAL A 933 -78.57 -53.65 -53.40
C VAL A 933 -77.59 -52.74 -54.15
N SER A 934 -78.10 -51.65 -54.74
CA SER A 934 -77.27 -50.73 -55.53
C SER A 934 -76.27 -49.96 -54.66
N ARG A 935 -75.01 -49.86 -55.10
CA ARG A 935 -73.94 -49.07 -54.44
C ARG A 935 -74.25 -47.57 -54.30
N SER A 936 -75.22 -47.05 -55.04
CA SER A 936 -75.65 -45.64 -54.97
C SER A 936 -76.83 -45.40 -54.01
N SER A 937 -77.48 -46.45 -53.51
CA SER A 937 -78.70 -46.31 -52.70
C SER A 937 -78.39 -46.19 -51.20
N LYS A 938 -79.37 -45.71 -50.41
CA LYS A 938 -79.20 -45.57 -48.95
C LYS A 938 -79.05 -46.94 -48.29
N GLU A 939 -79.80 -47.93 -48.79
CA GLU A 939 -79.82 -49.32 -48.33
C GLU A 939 -78.45 -49.99 -48.41
N PHE A 940 -77.53 -49.50 -49.23
CA PHE A 940 -76.16 -50.02 -49.30
C PHE A 940 -75.37 -49.83 -47.99
N PHE A 941 -75.75 -48.86 -47.15
CA PHE A 941 -75.16 -48.67 -45.83
C PHE A 941 -75.48 -49.81 -44.85
N GLN A 942 -76.29 -50.81 -45.24
CA GLN A 942 -76.40 -52.04 -44.47
C GLN A 942 -75.11 -52.87 -44.46
N PHE A 943 -74.23 -52.66 -45.45
CA PHE A 943 -72.90 -53.25 -45.52
C PHE A 943 -71.81 -52.37 -44.89
N LEU A 944 -72.15 -51.19 -44.34
CA LEU A 944 -71.15 -50.34 -43.70
C LEU A 944 -70.47 -51.11 -42.56
N ASP A 945 -69.14 -51.11 -42.55
CA ASP A 945 -68.33 -51.68 -41.48
C ASP A 945 -68.39 -50.75 -40.26
N LEU A 946 -69.31 -51.08 -39.36
CA LEU A 946 -69.60 -50.40 -38.12
C LEU A 946 -68.44 -50.47 -37.12
N SER A 947 -67.34 -51.17 -37.42
CA SER A 947 -66.11 -51.14 -36.62
C SER A 947 -65.09 -50.07 -37.05
N LYS A 948 -65.33 -49.38 -38.17
CA LYS A 948 -64.37 -48.40 -38.73
C LYS A 948 -64.85 -46.97 -38.52
N THR A 949 -63.94 -46.12 -38.03
CA THR A 949 -64.18 -44.67 -37.92
C THR A 949 -64.29 -44.02 -39.30
N THR A 950 -65.03 -42.92 -39.38
CA THR A 950 -65.14 -42.09 -40.60
C THR A 950 -63.95 -41.16 -40.79
N GLY A 951 -63.20 -40.90 -39.70
CA GLY A 951 -62.13 -39.91 -39.65
C GLY A 951 -62.62 -38.48 -39.37
N ALA A 952 -63.90 -38.30 -39.05
CA ALA A 952 -64.49 -36.99 -38.74
C ALA A 952 -63.80 -36.27 -37.57
N SER A 953 -63.90 -34.93 -37.55
CA SER A 953 -63.50 -34.14 -36.40
C SER A 953 -64.69 -33.90 -35.46
N ALA A 954 -64.43 -33.71 -34.17
CA ALA A 954 -65.47 -33.38 -33.19
C ALA A 954 -66.33 -32.18 -33.64
N ALA A 955 -65.71 -31.12 -34.16
CA ALA A 955 -66.42 -29.96 -34.70
C ALA A 955 -67.29 -30.28 -35.94
N THR A 956 -66.91 -31.27 -36.76
CA THR A 956 -67.74 -31.78 -37.87
C THR A 956 -68.99 -32.47 -37.33
N LEU A 957 -68.85 -33.27 -36.27
CA LEU A 957 -69.96 -33.98 -35.65
C LEU A 957 -70.86 -33.04 -34.85
N ASP A 958 -70.30 -32.14 -34.04
CA ASP A 958 -71.02 -31.10 -33.29
C ASP A 958 -71.90 -30.26 -34.22
N LYS A 959 -71.40 -29.86 -35.39
CA LYS A 959 -72.19 -29.17 -36.44
C LYS A 959 -73.46 -29.97 -36.80
N ILE A 960 -73.34 -31.28 -36.96
CA ILE A 960 -74.43 -32.20 -37.34
C ILE A 960 -75.42 -32.44 -36.19
N ILE A 961 -74.93 -32.62 -34.95
CA ILE A 961 -75.76 -32.97 -33.78
C ILE A 961 -76.24 -31.77 -32.94
N SER A 962 -75.75 -30.56 -33.21
CA SER A 962 -76.09 -29.30 -32.52
C SER A 962 -77.58 -29.04 -32.29
N THR A 963 -78.42 -29.48 -33.24
CA THR A 963 -79.89 -29.30 -33.21
C THR A 963 -80.65 -30.48 -32.57
N LYS A 964 -79.96 -31.46 -32.01
CA LYS A 964 -80.53 -32.76 -31.61
C LYS A 964 -80.64 -32.92 -30.09
N GLY A 965 -81.41 -32.03 -29.47
CA GLY A 965 -81.75 -32.12 -28.04
C GLY A 965 -80.52 -32.12 -27.13
N ILE A 966 -80.37 -33.17 -26.31
CA ILE A 966 -79.22 -33.32 -25.39
C ILE A 966 -77.87 -33.43 -26.13
N PHE A 967 -77.84 -33.90 -27.38
CA PHE A 967 -76.59 -34.03 -28.15
C PHE A 967 -76.01 -32.69 -28.64
N GLY A 968 -76.71 -31.57 -28.42
CA GLY A 968 -76.15 -30.22 -28.52
C GLY A 968 -75.73 -29.63 -27.15
N LYS A 969 -75.78 -30.40 -26.06
CA LYS A 969 -75.76 -29.93 -24.67
C LYS A 969 -74.94 -30.82 -23.72
N CYS A 970 -73.86 -31.41 -24.20
CA CYS A 970 -72.90 -32.12 -23.34
C CYS A 970 -72.31 -31.19 -22.25
N THR A 971 -71.96 -31.78 -21.10
CA THR A 971 -71.82 -31.05 -19.82
C THR A 971 -70.37 -30.86 -19.35
N THR A 972 -69.46 -31.67 -19.89
CA THR A 972 -68.03 -31.74 -19.59
C THR A 972 -67.16 -31.54 -20.84
N GLY A 973 -67.73 -31.68 -22.04
CA GLY A 973 -67.03 -31.44 -23.30
C GLY A 973 -67.95 -31.38 -24.53
N SER A 974 -67.37 -31.57 -25.71
CA SER A 974 -68.07 -31.69 -26.99
C SER A 974 -68.77 -33.05 -27.08
N CYS A 975 -70.04 -33.07 -27.51
CA CYS A 975 -70.73 -34.34 -27.78
C CYS A 975 -70.11 -35.06 -28.97
N GLY A 976 -69.66 -34.33 -30.00
CA GLY A 976 -68.94 -34.88 -31.14
C GLY A 976 -67.64 -35.58 -30.72
N GLN A 977 -66.90 -34.99 -29.77
CA GLN A 977 -65.73 -35.63 -29.19
C GLN A 977 -66.11 -36.86 -28.36
N ALA A 978 -67.17 -36.80 -27.54
CA ALA A 978 -67.65 -37.95 -26.78
C ALA A 978 -68.05 -39.14 -27.68
N PHE A 979 -68.68 -38.90 -28.83
CA PHE A 979 -68.96 -39.94 -29.83
C PHE A 979 -67.69 -40.49 -30.50
N ILE A 980 -66.67 -39.66 -30.75
CA ILE A 980 -65.36 -40.10 -31.27
C ILE A 980 -64.60 -40.92 -30.23
N ASP A 981 -64.60 -40.50 -28.96
CA ASP A 981 -63.89 -41.19 -27.88
C ASP A 981 -64.54 -42.55 -27.60
N ALA A 982 -65.88 -42.59 -27.54
CA ALA A 982 -66.66 -43.82 -27.41
C ALA A 982 -66.46 -44.77 -28.60
N GLY A 983 -66.49 -44.23 -29.83
CA GLY A 983 -66.20 -44.99 -31.04
C GLY A 983 -64.76 -45.51 -31.10
N THR A 984 -63.80 -44.76 -30.57
CA THR A 984 -62.38 -45.17 -30.49
C THR A 984 -62.17 -46.25 -29.44
N ALA A 985 -62.74 -46.07 -28.23
CA ALA A 985 -62.57 -46.98 -27.10
C ALA A 985 -63.12 -48.39 -27.39
N PHE A 986 -64.27 -48.47 -28.07
CA PHE A 986 -64.96 -49.74 -28.34
C PHE A 986 -64.91 -50.16 -29.83
N SER A 987 -64.11 -49.46 -30.65
CA SER A 987 -64.01 -49.65 -32.10
C SER A 987 -65.39 -49.74 -32.76
N VAL A 988 -66.18 -48.67 -32.61
CA VAL A 988 -67.52 -48.49 -33.21
C VAL A 988 -67.54 -47.22 -34.06
N ASN A 989 -68.19 -47.28 -35.21
CA ASN A 989 -68.37 -46.15 -36.11
C ASN A 989 -69.17 -45.02 -35.44
N GLU A 990 -68.57 -43.83 -35.34
CA GLU A 990 -69.14 -42.71 -34.59
C GLU A 990 -70.44 -42.16 -35.21
N ILE A 991 -70.62 -42.28 -36.54
CA ILE A 991 -71.86 -41.91 -37.21
C ILE A 991 -72.97 -42.93 -36.95
N TYR A 992 -72.65 -44.22 -36.81
CA TYR A 992 -73.61 -45.24 -36.39
C TYR A 992 -74.04 -45.04 -34.93
N LEU A 993 -73.11 -44.73 -34.01
CA LEU A 993 -73.45 -44.37 -32.62
C LEU A 993 -74.41 -43.17 -32.59
N ILE A 994 -74.10 -42.09 -33.32
CA ILE A 994 -74.99 -40.93 -33.47
C ILE A 994 -76.34 -41.36 -34.06
N SER A 995 -76.35 -42.16 -35.13
CA SER A 995 -77.58 -42.60 -35.79
C SER A 995 -78.49 -43.40 -34.86
N HIS A 996 -77.94 -44.34 -34.10
CA HIS A 996 -78.69 -45.19 -33.18
C HIS A 996 -79.15 -44.39 -31.95
N ALA A 997 -78.28 -43.57 -31.36
CA ALA A 997 -78.65 -42.69 -30.25
C ALA A 997 -79.79 -41.72 -30.64
N LEU A 998 -79.76 -41.15 -31.85
CA LEU A 998 -80.83 -40.30 -32.38
C LEU A 998 -82.13 -41.05 -32.70
N LEU A 999 -82.09 -42.39 -32.83
CA LEU A 999 -83.28 -43.23 -32.96
C LEU A 999 -83.92 -43.46 -31.58
N GLU A 1000 -83.18 -44.08 -30.65
CA GLU A 1000 -83.68 -44.48 -29.33
C GLU A 1000 -84.15 -43.30 -28.46
N THR A 1001 -83.65 -42.10 -28.71
CA THR A 1001 -83.95 -40.89 -27.93
C THR A 1001 -84.91 -39.92 -28.62
N GLY A 1002 -85.46 -40.27 -29.78
CA GLY A 1002 -86.34 -39.36 -30.54
C GLY A 1002 -85.64 -38.10 -31.05
N ASN A 1003 -84.36 -38.19 -31.43
CA ASN A 1003 -83.44 -37.08 -31.72
C ASN A 1003 -82.99 -36.29 -30.48
N GLY A 1004 -82.75 -36.97 -29.36
CA GLY A 1004 -82.20 -36.40 -28.12
C GLY A 1004 -83.23 -35.71 -27.22
N THR A 1005 -84.53 -36.00 -27.38
CA THR A 1005 -85.64 -35.34 -26.66
C THR A 1005 -86.40 -36.26 -25.70
N SER A 1006 -86.08 -37.56 -25.63
CA SER A 1006 -86.70 -38.46 -24.65
C SER A 1006 -86.29 -38.12 -23.20
N THR A 1007 -87.14 -38.47 -22.24
CA THR A 1007 -86.92 -38.23 -20.80
C THR A 1007 -85.61 -38.87 -20.32
N LEU A 1008 -85.37 -40.14 -20.70
CA LEU A 1008 -84.13 -40.86 -20.38
C LEU A 1008 -82.87 -40.20 -20.95
N ALA A 1009 -82.97 -39.58 -22.14
CA ALA A 1009 -81.84 -38.90 -22.76
C ALA A 1009 -81.53 -37.54 -22.12
N ASN A 1010 -82.56 -36.82 -21.66
CA ASN A 1010 -82.39 -35.50 -21.05
C ASN A 1010 -82.09 -35.56 -19.54
N GLY A 1011 -82.23 -36.73 -18.93
CA GLY A 1011 -81.85 -37.01 -17.55
C GLY A 1011 -83.04 -37.37 -16.67
N VAL A 1012 -82.87 -38.39 -15.83
CA VAL A 1012 -83.81 -38.79 -14.77
C VAL A 1012 -83.10 -38.72 -13.43
N MET A 1013 -83.77 -38.22 -12.39
CA MET A 1013 -83.25 -38.27 -11.02
C MET A 1013 -83.49 -39.67 -10.44
N TRP A 1014 -82.42 -40.41 -10.18
CA TRP A 1014 -82.44 -41.76 -9.59
C TRP A 1014 -81.50 -41.82 -8.38
N ASN A 1015 -81.99 -42.26 -7.22
CA ASN A 1015 -81.24 -42.35 -5.96
C ASN A 1015 -80.41 -41.09 -5.64
N GLY A 1016 -80.98 -39.91 -5.86
CA GLY A 1016 -80.35 -38.62 -5.57
C GLY A 1016 -79.32 -38.13 -6.60
N LYS A 1017 -79.11 -38.84 -7.71
CA LYS A 1017 -78.25 -38.41 -8.83
C LYS A 1017 -79.03 -38.27 -10.13
N MET A 1018 -78.64 -37.33 -10.98
CA MET A 1018 -79.11 -37.30 -12.37
C MET A 1018 -78.39 -38.41 -13.15
N VAL A 1019 -79.15 -39.20 -13.90
CA VAL A 1019 -78.64 -40.29 -14.76
C VAL A 1019 -79.22 -40.18 -16.16
N TYR A 1020 -78.40 -40.51 -17.16
CA TYR A 1020 -78.72 -40.35 -18.58
C TYR A 1020 -78.61 -41.68 -19.32
N ASN A 1021 -79.48 -41.91 -20.31
CA ASN A 1021 -79.46 -43.14 -21.10
C ASN A 1021 -79.77 -42.82 -22.58
N MET A 1022 -78.78 -42.99 -23.45
CA MET A 1022 -78.82 -42.55 -24.85
C MET A 1022 -79.25 -43.63 -25.85
N TYR A 1023 -79.47 -44.87 -25.38
CA TYR A 1023 -79.71 -46.03 -26.25
C TYR A 1023 -80.77 -46.99 -25.68
N GLY A 1024 -81.61 -46.52 -24.75
CA GLY A 1024 -82.69 -47.33 -24.16
C GLY A 1024 -82.24 -48.53 -23.31
N ILE A 1025 -80.93 -48.66 -22.99
CA ILE A 1025 -80.37 -49.88 -22.40
C ILE A 1025 -80.96 -50.11 -20.99
N GLY A 1026 -81.64 -51.24 -20.80
CA GLY A 1026 -82.33 -51.57 -19.54
C GLY A 1026 -83.77 -51.04 -19.42
N ALA A 1027 -84.27 -50.29 -20.41
CA ALA A 1027 -85.69 -49.97 -20.51
C ALA A 1027 -86.48 -51.25 -20.83
N ILE A 1028 -87.55 -51.52 -20.09
CA ILE A 1028 -88.46 -52.65 -20.29
C ILE A 1028 -89.85 -52.15 -20.68
N ASP A 1029 -90.57 -52.87 -21.54
CA ASP A 1029 -91.83 -52.37 -22.14
C ASP A 1029 -92.90 -51.93 -21.12
N SER A 1030 -92.93 -52.56 -19.94
CA SER A 1030 -93.86 -52.24 -18.86
C SER A 1030 -93.46 -51.05 -17.97
N ASP A 1031 -92.17 -50.69 -17.93
CA ASP A 1031 -91.63 -49.54 -17.20
C ASP A 1031 -90.27 -49.12 -17.81
N PRO A 1032 -90.29 -48.42 -18.96
CA PRO A 1032 -89.07 -48.10 -19.68
C PRO A 1032 -88.23 -47.06 -18.94
N ILE A 1033 -88.88 -46.13 -18.23
CA ILE A 1033 -88.20 -45.00 -17.57
C ILE A 1033 -87.44 -45.47 -16.33
N ASN A 1034 -88.09 -46.20 -15.41
CA ASN A 1034 -87.41 -46.62 -14.18
C ASN A 1034 -86.39 -47.75 -14.46
N GLY A 1035 -86.70 -48.64 -15.41
CA GLY A 1035 -85.74 -49.65 -15.89
C GLY A 1035 -84.46 -49.01 -16.45
N GLY A 1036 -84.60 -48.11 -17.43
CA GLY A 1036 -83.48 -47.44 -18.08
C GLY A 1036 -82.70 -46.49 -17.15
N ALA A 1037 -83.37 -45.84 -16.19
CA ALA A 1037 -82.72 -44.98 -15.18
C ALA A 1037 -81.93 -45.80 -14.15
N ARG A 1038 -82.48 -46.92 -13.66
CA ARG A 1038 -81.77 -47.83 -12.76
C ARG A 1038 -80.47 -48.34 -13.40
N THR A 1039 -80.54 -48.86 -14.63
CA THR A 1039 -79.34 -49.35 -15.34
C THR A 1039 -78.33 -48.23 -15.59
N ALA A 1040 -78.77 -47.02 -15.90
CA ALA A 1040 -77.88 -45.86 -16.01
C ALA A 1040 -77.19 -45.50 -14.68
N TYR A 1041 -77.88 -45.63 -13.55
CA TYR A 1041 -77.28 -45.44 -12.22
C TYR A 1041 -76.25 -46.53 -11.89
N GLU A 1042 -76.61 -47.80 -12.11
CA GLU A 1042 -75.73 -48.97 -11.88
C GLU A 1042 -74.47 -48.93 -12.75
N LYS A 1043 -74.55 -48.37 -13.96
CA LYS A 1043 -73.43 -48.17 -14.89
C LYS A 1043 -72.72 -46.83 -14.75
N GLY A 1044 -73.12 -45.97 -13.82
CA GLY A 1044 -72.44 -44.71 -13.51
C GLY A 1044 -72.62 -43.59 -14.55
N TRP A 1045 -73.69 -43.63 -15.35
CA TRP A 1045 -73.96 -42.69 -16.45
C TRP A 1045 -74.50 -41.34 -15.95
N PHE A 1046 -73.69 -40.65 -15.12
CA PHE A 1046 -74.04 -39.39 -14.46
C PHE A 1046 -73.85 -38.13 -15.35
N THR A 1047 -73.42 -38.29 -16.59
CA THR A 1047 -73.36 -37.23 -17.62
C THR A 1047 -73.83 -37.77 -18.98
N PRO A 1048 -74.28 -36.90 -19.91
CA PRO A 1048 -74.56 -37.29 -21.29
C PRO A 1048 -73.39 -38.03 -21.96
N GLU A 1049 -72.16 -37.57 -21.73
CA GLU A 1049 -70.94 -38.16 -22.27
C GLU A 1049 -70.66 -39.57 -21.72
N ALA A 1050 -70.88 -39.80 -20.43
CA ALA A 1050 -70.75 -41.13 -19.83
C ALA A 1050 -71.80 -42.11 -20.38
N ALA A 1051 -73.01 -41.63 -20.67
CA ALA A 1051 -74.07 -42.41 -21.30
C ALA A 1051 -73.78 -42.72 -22.79
N ILE A 1052 -73.15 -41.80 -23.52
CA ILE A 1052 -72.65 -42.05 -24.88
C ILE A 1052 -71.57 -43.15 -24.87
N MET A 1053 -70.61 -43.06 -23.93
CA MET A 1053 -69.51 -44.01 -23.74
C MET A 1053 -70.01 -45.42 -23.40
N GLY A 1054 -70.83 -45.58 -22.35
CA GLY A 1054 -71.31 -46.89 -21.91
C GLY A 1054 -72.32 -47.55 -22.86
N GLY A 1055 -73.02 -46.76 -23.68
CA GLY A 1055 -73.82 -47.32 -24.77
C GLY A 1055 -72.99 -47.86 -25.93
N ALA A 1056 -71.88 -47.20 -26.26
CA ALA A 1056 -70.92 -47.72 -27.23
C ALA A 1056 -70.21 -48.99 -26.73
N GLU A 1057 -69.93 -49.12 -25.42
CA GLU A 1057 -69.46 -50.35 -24.79
C GLU A 1057 -70.43 -51.53 -25.06
N PHE A 1058 -71.72 -51.30 -24.80
CA PHE A 1058 -72.77 -52.30 -25.02
C PHE A 1058 -72.88 -52.70 -26.51
N ILE A 1059 -72.97 -51.72 -27.41
CA ILE A 1059 -73.09 -51.94 -28.86
C ILE A 1059 -71.84 -52.67 -29.42
N GLY A 1060 -70.65 -52.24 -29.00
CA GLY A 1060 -69.38 -52.80 -29.43
C GLY A 1060 -69.20 -54.25 -28.97
N THR A 1061 -69.42 -54.52 -27.68
CA THR A 1061 -69.19 -55.85 -27.09
C THR A 1061 -70.24 -56.89 -27.47
N GLN A 1062 -71.53 -56.51 -27.53
CA GLN A 1062 -72.61 -57.49 -27.72
C GLN A 1062 -72.84 -57.87 -29.19
N TYR A 1063 -72.42 -57.06 -30.16
CA TYR A 1063 -72.68 -57.33 -31.59
C TYR A 1063 -71.45 -57.20 -32.50
N ILE A 1064 -70.76 -56.05 -32.48
CA ILE A 1064 -69.71 -55.75 -33.47
C ILE A 1064 -68.49 -56.64 -33.26
N HIS A 1065 -68.00 -56.73 -32.01
CA HIS A 1065 -66.83 -57.54 -31.62
C HIS A 1065 -67.22 -58.82 -30.87
N HIS A 1066 -68.49 -59.21 -30.93
CA HIS A 1066 -68.97 -60.46 -30.36
C HIS A 1066 -68.40 -61.68 -31.13
N ALA A 1067 -68.52 -62.88 -30.56
CA ALA A 1067 -67.97 -64.13 -31.12
C ALA A 1067 -68.47 -64.48 -32.55
N TYR A 1068 -69.54 -63.83 -33.03
CA TYR A 1068 -70.06 -63.96 -34.39
C TYR A 1068 -69.56 -62.88 -35.39
N ASN A 1069 -68.77 -61.89 -34.93
CA ASN A 1069 -68.16 -60.82 -35.74
C ASN A 1069 -69.15 -60.09 -36.67
N GLN A 1070 -70.19 -59.49 -36.08
CA GLN A 1070 -71.31 -58.90 -36.82
C GLN A 1070 -71.13 -57.38 -37.00
N ASN A 1071 -69.99 -57.00 -37.59
CA ASN A 1071 -69.60 -55.61 -37.83
C ASN A 1071 -70.39 -54.85 -38.91
N THR A 1072 -71.51 -55.38 -39.43
CA THR A 1072 -72.41 -54.63 -40.36
C THR A 1072 -73.87 -54.89 -40.01
N LEU A 1073 -74.79 -53.97 -40.34
CA LEU A 1073 -76.23 -54.18 -40.11
C LEU A 1073 -76.75 -55.44 -40.83
N TYR A 1074 -76.23 -55.73 -42.03
CA TYR A 1074 -76.51 -56.97 -42.74
C TYR A 1074 -76.04 -58.19 -41.94
N LYS A 1075 -74.81 -58.18 -41.41
CA LYS A 1075 -74.29 -59.29 -40.60
C LYS A 1075 -75.05 -59.43 -39.26
N MET A 1076 -75.49 -58.33 -38.65
CA MET A 1076 -76.36 -58.32 -37.46
C MET A 1076 -77.74 -58.92 -37.75
N ARG A 1077 -78.37 -58.61 -38.89
CA ARG A 1077 -79.66 -59.20 -39.26
C ARG A 1077 -79.53 -60.66 -39.69
N TRP A 1078 -78.60 -60.98 -40.58
CA TRP A 1078 -78.61 -62.25 -41.32
C TRP A 1078 -77.64 -63.29 -40.80
N ASN A 1079 -76.54 -62.85 -40.17
CA ASN A 1079 -75.38 -63.66 -39.78
C ASN A 1079 -74.94 -64.64 -40.89
N PRO A 1080 -74.45 -64.15 -42.05
CA PRO A 1080 -74.12 -65.00 -43.19
C PRO A 1080 -72.96 -65.98 -42.91
N MET A 1081 -72.17 -65.75 -41.86
CA MET A 1081 -71.10 -66.65 -41.42
C MET A 1081 -71.62 -67.77 -40.51
N ASN A 1082 -72.72 -67.55 -39.79
CA ASN A 1082 -73.40 -68.54 -38.93
C ASN A 1082 -74.93 -68.40 -39.07
N PRO A 1083 -75.52 -68.82 -40.21
CA PRO A 1083 -76.92 -68.53 -40.54
C PRO A 1083 -77.87 -69.04 -39.47
N GLY A 1084 -78.90 -68.24 -39.17
CA GLY A 1084 -79.88 -68.53 -38.13
C GLY A 1084 -79.42 -68.37 -36.67
N ARG A 1085 -78.15 -67.99 -36.41
CA ARG A 1085 -77.66 -67.72 -35.04
C ARG A 1085 -77.53 -66.23 -34.77
N HIS A 1086 -77.88 -65.81 -33.55
CA HIS A 1086 -77.60 -64.46 -33.01
C HIS A 1086 -77.99 -63.32 -33.95
N GLN A 1087 -79.25 -63.29 -34.38
CA GLN A 1087 -79.79 -62.27 -35.26
C GLN A 1087 -80.48 -61.18 -34.46
N TYR A 1088 -80.22 -59.92 -34.80
CA TYR A 1088 -80.71 -58.76 -34.04
C TYR A 1088 -82.25 -58.61 -34.08
N ALA A 1089 -82.90 -59.02 -35.17
CA ALA A 1089 -84.34 -58.84 -35.37
C ALA A 1089 -84.94 -59.93 -36.24
N THR A 1090 -86.24 -60.23 -36.04
CA THR A 1090 -87.03 -61.11 -36.91
C THR A 1090 -87.44 -60.41 -38.21
N ASP A 1091 -87.69 -59.09 -38.20
CA ASP A 1091 -88.03 -58.30 -39.39
C ASP A 1091 -86.96 -58.44 -40.48
N MET A 1092 -87.33 -59.03 -41.62
CA MET A 1092 -86.45 -59.20 -42.77
C MET A 1092 -85.95 -57.86 -43.34
N GLY A 1093 -86.73 -56.78 -43.17
CA GLY A 1093 -86.38 -55.43 -43.61
C GLY A 1093 -85.49 -54.65 -42.64
N TRP A 1094 -85.23 -55.18 -41.43
CA TRP A 1094 -84.63 -54.40 -40.32
C TRP A 1094 -83.34 -53.68 -40.72
N ALA A 1095 -82.39 -54.40 -41.35
CA ALA A 1095 -81.08 -53.86 -41.70
C ALA A 1095 -81.18 -52.67 -42.66
N ALA A 1096 -82.01 -52.79 -43.71
CA ALA A 1096 -82.25 -51.72 -44.67
C ALA A 1096 -82.96 -50.52 -44.02
N LYS A 1097 -83.96 -50.77 -43.15
CA LYS A 1097 -84.73 -49.74 -42.44
C LYS A 1097 -83.85 -48.81 -41.57
N GLN A 1098 -82.71 -49.26 -41.05
CA GLN A 1098 -81.78 -48.41 -40.27
C GLN A 1098 -80.89 -47.49 -41.13
N THR A 1099 -80.71 -47.79 -42.42
CA THR A 1099 -79.61 -47.19 -43.22
C THR A 1099 -79.78 -45.71 -43.55
N THR A 1100 -81.01 -45.25 -43.76
CA THR A 1100 -81.30 -43.89 -44.26
C THR A 1100 -80.67 -42.81 -43.39
N ARG A 1101 -80.81 -42.92 -42.06
CA ARG A 1101 -80.25 -41.96 -41.11
C ARG A 1101 -78.71 -41.96 -41.14
N ILE A 1102 -78.08 -43.14 -41.26
CA ILE A 1102 -76.62 -43.27 -41.39
C ILE A 1102 -76.14 -42.58 -42.67
N TYR A 1103 -76.76 -42.89 -43.82
CA TYR A 1103 -76.43 -42.26 -45.11
C TYR A 1103 -76.55 -40.73 -45.04
N ASP A 1104 -77.65 -40.22 -44.50
CA ASP A 1104 -77.92 -38.78 -44.44
C ASP A 1104 -76.97 -38.03 -43.49
N LEU A 1105 -76.50 -38.68 -42.42
CA LEU A 1105 -75.43 -38.15 -41.56
C LEU A 1105 -74.07 -38.14 -42.30
N TYR A 1106 -73.74 -39.21 -43.04
CA TYR A 1106 -72.53 -39.26 -43.86
C TYR A 1106 -72.49 -38.15 -44.93
N GLN A 1107 -73.62 -37.81 -45.54
CA GLN A 1107 -73.63 -36.77 -46.58
C GLN A 1107 -73.42 -35.34 -46.06
N GLN A 1108 -73.68 -35.09 -44.77
CA GLN A 1108 -73.44 -33.79 -44.12
C GLN A 1108 -71.96 -33.50 -43.79
N MET A 1109 -71.07 -34.49 -43.94
CA MET A 1109 -69.63 -34.32 -43.73
C MET A 1109 -68.92 -33.82 -45.00
N ASP A 1110 -68.05 -32.82 -44.84
CA ASP A 1110 -67.26 -32.23 -45.93
C ASP A 1110 -66.22 -33.23 -46.51
N SER A 1111 -65.72 -34.14 -45.66
CA SER A 1111 -64.85 -35.26 -46.02
C SER A 1111 -65.07 -36.46 -45.08
N TYR A 1112 -64.99 -37.69 -45.60
CA TYR A 1112 -65.13 -38.93 -44.83
C TYR A 1112 -64.47 -40.14 -45.52
N THR A 1113 -64.20 -41.20 -44.75
CA THR A 1113 -64.04 -42.56 -45.26
C THR A 1113 -65.22 -43.44 -44.84
N ALA A 1114 -65.82 -44.17 -45.78
CA ALA A 1114 -66.83 -45.19 -45.54
C ALA A 1114 -66.29 -46.55 -46.02
N VAL A 1115 -66.17 -47.51 -45.13
CA VAL A 1115 -65.71 -48.88 -45.45
C VAL A 1115 -66.93 -49.80 -45.48
N PHE A 1116 -67.06 -50.61 -46.51
CA PHE A 1116 -68.19 -51.52 -46.70
C PHE A 1116 -67.72 -52.97 -46.79
N ASP A 1117 -68.32 -53.85 -45.99
CA ASP A 1117 -68.06 -55.29 -45.91
C ASP A 1117 -69.22 -56.05 -46.57
N ILE A 1118 -69.07 -56.33 -47.87
CA ILE A 1118 -70.13 -56.93 -48.71
C ILE A 1118 -69.99 -58.46 -48.69
N PRO A 1119 -70.98 -59.22 -48.18
CA PRO A 1119 -70.91 -60.68 -48.18
C PRO A 1119 -71.02 -61.24 -49.61
N VAL A 1120 -70.22 -62.26 -49.91
CA VAL A 1120 -70.25 -63.00 -51.17
C VAL A 1120 -70.47 -64.48 -50.84
N PHE A 1121 -71.65 -64.98 -51.23
CA PHE A 1121 -72.01 -66.39 -51.03
C PHE A 1121 -71.15 -67.31 -51.92
N ALA A 1122 -70.93 -68.53 -51.44
CA ALA A 1122 -70.30 -69.57 -52.24
C ALA A 1122 -71.16 -69.89 -53.48
N ARG A 1123 -70.48 -70.30 -54.55
CA ARG A 1123 -71.09 -70.78 -55.80
C ARG A 1123 -71.19 -72.30 -55.77
#